data_AF-A0AAU7C9P4-F1
#
_entry.id   AF-A0AAU7C9P4-F1
#
_cell.length_a   1.000
_cell.length_b   1.000
_cell.length_c   1.000
_cell.angle_alpha   90.00
_cell.angle_beta   90.00
_cell.angle_gamma   90.00
#
_symmetry.space_group_name_H-M   'P 1'
#
loop_
_entity.id
_entity.type
_entity.pdbx_description
1 polymer ?
#
loop_
_entity_poly.entity_id
_entity_poly.type
_entity_poly.pdbx_seq_one_letter_code
_entity_poly.pdbx_strand_id
1 'polypeptide(L)'
;MYEWDFGDGQQATTRVPVATHDYFAAIDHAAGLGQFVVTCRARHSDVTVRRSLTIHSAYAICKAAGTIVPHVTADLFAHKEYSLITASFAVHNVEDAPMVLDRLSITPTADDGEAVGLPGAFVAMERPVTIPPRSTAMIGVNIPFTAGVPGAGELSHEARGFAALYAGTAAGMPVRCGAAFDLPVEEWGQRPRPIPIPDVPPRERQPWPWELVEQALRDSVVNPVVNPAGGAVRPGDAVLDAATGTLAVSLGGLSGASRAGCGRRGACWRRPSRRPRSRCRRARGGRRRGGRAWVMAAPAPLGLDVGGVGGIGAAVRIARQPRLAARDRVRISLAGIGGMLLFEGPPVPGFIAVGQICDPDNLSEADLAAAEAGQLVCQLTTETKEVLMPARWMNARKGDCILSPGGDGIIGGLMLNVKPAQWYSHCGIMTRNHDEITHSTGSQKRVMDHLIGFTADGSDGFEPNVLKYVWPGAITQTVQRSIEGEDFPDPEYDKTYSISSFGAQAVGFTHNDHFTMIPPLVLKPDPLQETPGVRTALHAIADSARAGAGRPGVKPKYHYRWYCYTDPTIGLGPPAGPETGWAVDTLPSVCSSYVWMHAKALGAHLETSQTLVTPTDLEPKDVETGAVVRPTTPDGLYNYSAQERHDAANWLFETVHNQAFEKAGWFGEALTDGADDIANQFLNAFANDDGDGKDSEEWKDLRDADAVSPDNMMWWDAPAQGGLYGYVEPAIYREPRVESYTVSKWKKVVTRGRIRGTVRGEAGPVSGAIVQVYDGKTTFTAADGTYALADVPLGAYQIKASRVIDGVLYSAQVNIELAGEELVVDIVLQPPSERYRVAQVFIDFFGRDYESFDDDELNDPGPEYFELELGPDKTVHSTGKTYKWGGEVRVEYSITVRLLVNNAIDVQVQGTLYEGTSEDTDDLDGTGGTTFQVGVGQTAGATLTITNTDEDDDDAGVLSISVKNVRNDN
;
A
#
# COMPACT_ATOMS: atom_id res chain seq x y z
N MET A 1 -5.00 23.87 -10.17
CA MET A 1 -5.02 24.95 -9.16
C MET A 1 -6.45 25.49 -8.98
N TYR A 2 -6.93 25.47 -7.74
CA TYR A 2 -8.26 25.86 -7.27
C TYR A 2 -8.12 26.95 -6.22
N GLU A 3 -8.84 28.06 -6.37
CA GLU A 3 -8.89 29.15 -5.41
C GLU A 3 -10.17 29.08 -4.59
N TRP A 4 -10.06 29.06 -3.28
CA TRP A 4 -11.16 28.97 -2.34
C TRP A 4 -11.38 30.30 -1.63
N ASP A 5 -12.63 30.71 -1.53
CA ASP A 5 -13.12 31.76 -0.64
C ASP A 5 -14.20 31.14 0.22
N PHE A 6 -13.97 31.05 1.53
CA PHE A 6 -14.87 30.38 2.46
C PHE A 6 -16.06 31.25 2.86
N GLY A 7 -16.13 32.50 2.40
CA GLY A 7 -17.24 33.41 2.65
C GLY A 7 -17.24 34.03 4.06
N ASP A 8 -16.20 33.79 4.85
CA ASP A 8 -15.94 34.42 6.14
C ASP A 8 -14.75 35.40 6.11
N GLY A 9 -14.21 35.65 4.92
CA GLY A 9 -13.04 36.49 4.68
C GLY A 9 -11.71 35.74 4.63
N GLN A 10 -11.70 34.42 4.89
CA GLN A 10 -10.53 33.58 4.66
C GLN A 10 -10.54 32.96 3.26
N GLN A 11 -9.34 32.80 2.70
CA GLN A 11 -9.12 32.23 1.37
C GLN A 11 -8.01 31.19 1.42
N ALA A 12 -8.06 30.21 0.53
CA ALA A 12 -7.01 29.20 0.36
C ALA A 12 -6.79 28.90 -1.12
N THR A 13 -5.61 28.39 -1.48
CA THR A 13 -5.34 27.89 -2.83
C THR A 13 -4.85 26.46 -2.74
N THR A 14 -5.42 25.55 -3.55
CA THR A 14 -5.08 24.13 -3.55
C THR A 14 -4.81 23.66 -4.98
N ARG A 15 -4.05 22.59 -5.16
CA ARG A 15 -3.86 22.00 -6.50
C ARG A 15 -4.94 20.99 -6.87
N VAL A 16 -5.50 20.30 -5.86
CA VAL A 16 -6.65 19.39 -5.93
C VAL A 16 -7.98 20.10 -5.56
N PRO A 17 -9.16 19.61 -6.02
CA PRO A 17 -10.46 20.24 -5.74
C PRO A 17 -10.99 19.99 -4.31
N VAL A 18 -10.10 20.00 -3.30
CA VAL A 18 -10.44 19.76 -1.88
C VAL A 18 -9.73 20.81 -1.01
N ALA A 19 -10.42 21.34 0.00
CA ALA A 19 -9.86 22.23 1.03
C ALA A 19 -10.56 22.02 2.39
N THR A 20 -9.82 22.24 3.48
CA THR A 20 -10.31 22.13 4.87
C THR A 20 -10.34 23.51 5.52
N HIS A 21 -11.42 23.85 6.25
CA HIS A 21 -11.60 25.16 6.88
C HIS A 21 -12.44 25.08 8.16
N ASP A 22 -12.04 25.82 9.20
CA ASP A 22 -12.75 25.90 10.50
C ASP A 22 -13.55 27.21 10.61
N TYR A 23 -14.89 27.09 10.66
CA TYR A 23 -15.81 28.22 10.78
C TYR A 23 -16.08 28.65 12.23
N PHE A 24 -15.49 28.01 13.25
CA PHE A 24 -15.82 28.25 14.65
C PHE A 24 -15.78 29.73 15.02
N ALA A 25 -14.69 30.44 14.68
CA ALA A 25 -14.54 31.86 14.99
C ALA A 25 -15.49 32.78 14.17
N ALA A 26 -16.01 32.30 13.04
CA ALA A 26 -16.85 33.06 12.12
C ALA A 26 -18.35 32.92 12.40
N ILE A 27 -18.77 31.92 13.19
CA ILE A 27 -20.17 31.68 13.53
C ILE A 27 -20.61 32.60 14.67
N ASP A 28 -21.75 33.26 14.50
CA ASP A 28 -22.44 33.92 15.61
C ASP A 28 -23.10 32.86 16.51
N HIS A 29 -22.37 32.44 17.54
CA HIS A 29 -22.84 31.48 18.54
C HIS A 29 -24.08 31.94 19.32
N ALA A 30 -24.40 33.23 19.34
CA ALA A 30 -25.64 33.72 19.96
C ALA A 30 -26.84 33.56 19.02
N ALA A 31 -26.65 33.78 17.71
CA ALA A 31 -27.67 33.54 16.69
C ALA A 31 -27.91 32.04 16.42
N GLY A 32 -26.90 31.19 16.68
CA GLY A 32 -26.99 29.73 16.56
C GLY A 32 -26.94 29.20 15.13
N LEU A 33 -26.66 30.06 14.17
CA LEU A 33 -26.63 29.79 12.73
C LEU A 33 -25.55 30.66 12.08
N GLY A 34 -24.70 30.06 11.25
CA GLY A 34 -23.83 30.78 10.30
C GLY A 34 -24.18 30.38 8.88
N GLN A 35 -24.24 31.36 7.97
CA GLN A 35 -24.41 31.11 6.53
C GLN A 35 -23.27 31.73 5.76
N PHE A 36 -22.56 30.91 5.00
CA PHE A 36 -21.36 31.28 4.28
C PHE A 36 -21.53 30.98 2.79
N VAL A 37 -20.97 31.82 1.93
CA VAL A 37 -20.93 31.56 0.48
C VAL A 37 -19.53 31.09 0.12
N VAL A 38 -19.39 29.77 0.03
CA VAL A 38 -18.13 29.14 -0.36
C VAL A 38 -17.99 29.20 -1.87
N THR A 39 -16.90 29.80 -2.35
CA THR A 39 -16.55 29.91 -3.76
C THR A 39 -15.29 29.10 -4.01
N CYS A 40 -15.30 28.27 -5.05
CA CYS A 40 -14.13 27.60 -5.59
C CYS A 40 -13.95 28.00 -7.06
N ARG A 41 -12.79 28.52 -7.44
CA ARG A 41 -12.44 28.83 -8.83
C ARG A 41 -11.35 27.89 -9.30
N ALA A 42 -11.67 27.01 -10.23
CA ALA A 42 -10.70 26.19 -10.95
C ALA A 42 -10.02 27.07 -12.02
N ARG A 43 -8.75 27.45 -11.81
CA ARG A 43 -8.04 28.36 -12.72
C ARG A 43 -7.89 27.80 -14.13
N HIS A 44 -7.64 26.50 -14.27
CA HIS A 44 -7.33 25.87 -15.55
C HIS A 44 -8.53 25.85 -16.52
N SER A 45 -9.74 25.63 -15.99
CA SER A 45 -10.97 25.60 -16.78
C SER A 45 -11.77 26.91 -16.72
N ASP A 46 -11.26 27.90 -15.98
CA ASP A 46 -11.95 29.14 -15.60
C ASP A 46 -13.38 28.92 -15.05
N VAL A 47 -13.61 27.76 -14.42
CA VAL A 47 -14.90 27.40 -13.82
C VAL A 47 -14.94 27.93 -12.38
N THR A 48 -16.02 28.66 -12.06
CA THR A 48 -16.30 29.09 -10.68
C THR A 48 -17.54 28.39 -10.16
N VAL A 49 -17.38 27.63 -9.07
CA VAL A 49 -18.48 27.00 -8.34
C VAL A 49 -18.75 27.80 -7.08
N ARG A 50 -20.03 28.10 -6.82
CA ARG A 50 -20.49 28.73 -5.57
C ARG A 50 -21.52 27.86 -4.88
N ARG A 51 -21.39 27.71 -3.57
CA ARG A 51 -22.31 26.96 -2.71
C ARG A 51 -22.57 27.74 -1.43
N SER A 52 -23.82 27.72 -0.97
CA SER A 52 -24.19 28.24 0.34
C SER A 52 -24.03 27.13 1.37
N LEU A 53 -23.14 27.33 2.34
CA LEU A 53 -22.95 26.46 3.48
C LEU A 53 -23.70 27.04 4.67
N THR A 54 -24.55 26.24 5.29
CA THR A 54 -25.32 26.64 6.47
C THR A 54 -24.91 25.75 7.64
N ILE A 55 -24.33 26.36 8.69
CA ILE A 55 -23.83 25.65 9.86
C ILE A 55 -24.67 26.02 11.07
N HIS A 56 -25.23 25.01 11.72
CA HIS A 56 -25.93 25.17 12.99
C HIS A 56 -24.96 25.03 14.16
N SER A 57 -25.00 25.96 15.10
CA SER A 57 -24.15 25.89 16.27
C SER A 57 -24.73 24.90 17.28
N ALA A 58 -24.10 23.73 17.43
CA ALA A 58 -24.45 22.77 18.47
C ALA A 58 -24.46 23.39 19.87
N TYR A 59 -23.53 24.33 20.12
CA TYR A 59 -23.47 25.13 21.33
C TYR A 59 -24.78 25.89 21.62
N ALA A 60 -25.31 26.61 20.62
CA ALA A 60 -26.54 27.40 20.77
C ALA A 60 -27.77 26.51 21.01
N ILE A 61 -27.81 25.35 20.34
CA ILE A 61 -28.87 24.35 20.50
C ILE A 61 -28.85 23.79 21.93
N CYS A 62 -27.69 23.36 22.44
CA CYS A 62 -27.55 22.87 23.80
C CYS A 62 -27.95 23.93 24.84
N LYS A 63 -27.52 25.18 24.63
CA LYS A 63 -27.83 26.30 25.51
C LYS A 63 -29.34 26.58 25.56
N ALA A 64 -30.02 26.54 24.40
CA ALA A 64 -31.47 26.68 24.34
C ALA A 64 -32.20 25.52 25.06
N ALA A 65 -31.59 24.33 25.12
CA ALA A 65 -32.06 23.19 25.90
C ALA A 65 -31.69 23.27 27.41
N GLY A 66 -31.06 24.37 27.86
CA GLY A 66 -30.76 24.63 29.26
C GLY A 66 -29.42 24.06 29.75
N THR A 67 -28.50 23.68 28.86
CA THR A 67 -27.15 23.21 29.23
C THR A 67 -26.09 23.85 28.34
N ILE A 68 -25.02 24.37 28.93
CA ILE A 68 -23.89 24.91 28.18
C ILE A 68 -22.91 23.77 27.86
N VAL A 69 -22.60 23.58 26.58
CA VAL A 69 -21.61 22.61 26.11
C VAL A 69 -20.57 23.36 25.29
N PRO A 70 -19.49 23.88 25.90
CA PRO A 70 -18.50 24.70 25.20
C PRO A 70 -17.78 23.86 24.14
N HIS A 71 -17.27 24.55 23.11
CA HIS A 71 -16.39 23.91 22.15
C HIS A 71 -15.08 23.52 22.81
N VAL A 72 -14.59 22.34 22.44
CA VAL A 72 -13.36 21.74 22.94
C VAL A 72 -12.46 21.41 21.75
N THR A 73 -11.19 21.74 21.88
CA THR A 73 -10.12 21.30 20.96
C THR A 73 -9.17 20.43 21.76
N ALA A 74 -8.92 19.19 21.37
CA ALA A 74 -8.11 18.25 22.14
C ALA A 74 -7.01 17.64 21.28
N ASP A 75 -5.89 17.29 21.91
CA ASP A 75 -4.94 16.36 21.31
C ASP A 75 -5.58 14.97 21.24
N LEU A 76 -5.30 14.19 20.20
CA LEU A 76 -5.93 12.87 20.00
C LEU A 76 -5.37 11.82 20.98
N PHE A 77 -4.10 11.97 21.37
CA PHE A 77 -3.38 10.98 22.17
C PHE A 77 -3.15 11.45 23.60
N ALA A 78 -3.27 10.51 24.52
CA ALA A 78 -2.70 10.60 25.85
C ALA A 78 -1.43 9.75 25.92
N HIS A 79 -0.51 10.08 26.82
CA HIS A 79 0.75 9.36 26.99
C HIS A 79 0.93 8.82 28.40
N LYS A 80 1.41 7.58 28.51
CA LYS A 80 1.81 6.94 29.77
C LYS A 80 3.21 7.38 30.15
N GLU A 81 3.29 8.21 31.17
CA GLU A 81 4.53 8.62 31.80
C GLU A 81 4.58 8.12 33.24
N TYR A 82 5.51 7.20 33.51
CA TYR A 82 5.73 6.58 34.81
C TYR A 82 4.46 5.88 35.35
N SER A 83 3.66 6.57 36.16
CA SER A 83 2.42 6.07 36.77
C SER A 83 1.20 6.93 36.45
N LEU A 84 1.34 7.87 35.50
CA LEU A 84 0.31 8.78 35.05
C LEU A 84 0.07 8.61 33.56
N ILE A 85 -1.18 8.83 33.15
CA ILE A 85 -1.58 9.06 31.77
C ILE A 85 -1.82 10.57 31.64
N THR A 86 -1.09 11.24 30.75
CA THR A 86 -1.13 12.69 30.57
C THR A 86 -1.77 13.03 29.23
N ALA A 87 -2.68 14.00 29.22
CA ALA A 87 -3.32 14.51 28.03
C ALA A 87 -3.71 15.99 28.22
N SER A 88 -4.07 16.69 27.15
CA SER A 88 -4.55 18.06 27.26
C SER A 88 -5.63 18.41 26.25
N PHE A 89 -6.52 19.32 26.63
CA PHE A 89 -7.51 19.90 25.73
C PHE A 89 -7.84 21.34 26.09
N ALA A 90 -8.12 22.17 25.10
CA ALA A 90 -8.55 23.55 25.25
C ALA A 90 -10.09 23.63 25.32
N VAL A 91 -10.59 24.43 26.26
CA VAL A 91 -12.02 24.75 26.38
C VAL A 91 -12.24 26.21 26.03
N HIS A 92 -13.17 26.48 25.12
CA HIS A 92 -13.49 27.81 24.62
C HIS A 92 -14.74 28.36 25.30
N ASN A 93 -14.57 29.36 26.18
CA ASN A 93 -15.68 30.05 26.84
C ASN A 93 -16.17 31.23 25.99
N VAL A 94 -17.24 31.03 25.23
CA VAL A 94 -17.90 32.09 24.44
C VAL A 94 -18.92 32.91 25.24
N GLU A 95 -19.16 32.59 26.52
CA GLU A 95 -20.10 33.32 27.39
C GLU A 95 -19.51 34.64 27.89
N ASP A 96 -20.41 35.56 28.26
CA ASP A 96 -20.06 36.80 28.99
C ASP A 96 -19.90 36.58 30.50
N ALA A 97 -20.10 35.34 30.98
CA ALA A 97 -19.92 34.92 32.37
C ALA A 97 -18.79 33.87 32.49
N PRO A 98 -18.10 33.79 33.64
CA PRO A 98 -17.11 32.75 33.87
C PRO A 98 -17.76 31.36 33.88
N MET A 99 -17.09 30.37 33.28
CA MET A 99 -17.44 28.96 33.42
C MET A 99 -16.62 28.35 34.55
N VAL A 100 -17.28 27.70 35.52
CA VAL A 100 -16.63 27.03 36.65
C VAL A 100 -16.86 25.54 36.51
N LEU A 101 -15.80 24.77 36.24
CA LEU A 101 -15.80 23.31 36.22
C LEU A 101 -15.41 22.80 37.61
N ASP A 102 -16.29 22.06 38.26
CA ASP A 102 -16.15 21.65 39.66
C ASP A 102 -16.13 20.13 39.85
N ARG A 103 -16.33 19.36 38.78
CA ARG A 103 -16.41 17.90 38.82
C ARG A 103 -15.80 17.27 37.57
N LEU A 104 -15.19 16.10 37.74
CA LEU A 104 -14.58 15.29 36.69
C LEU A 104 -15.08 13.85 36.75
N SER A 105 -15.30 13.23 35.59
CA SER A 105 -15.52 11.79 35.42
C SER A 105 -14.59 11.26 34.36
N ILE A 106 -13.89 10.17 34.65
CA ILE A 106 -13.02 9.46 33.72
C ILE A 106 -13.68 8.13 33.39
N THR A 107 -13.79 7.82 32.09
CA THR A 107 -14.44 6.59 31.62
C THR A 107 -13.51 5.88 30.63
N PRO A 108 -13.06 4.65 30.91
CA PRO A 108 -12.27 3.87 29.96
C PRO A 108 -13.11 3.50 28.74
N THR A 109 -12.47 3.44 27.58
CA THR A 109 -13.10 2.90 26.35
C THR A 109 -13.29 1.38 26.51
N ALA A 110 -14.46 0.84 26.16
CA ALA A 110 -14.77 -0.59 26.30
C ALA A 110 -14.00 -1.46 25.30
N ASP A 111 -13.79 -2.74 25.65
CA ASP A 111 -13.03 -3.71 24.84
C ASP A 111 -13.69 -4.07 23.49
N ASP A 112 -15.00 -3.87 23.36
CA ASP A 112 -15.77 -4.12 22.13
C ASP A 112 -15.72 -2.96 21.12
N GLY A 113 -15.13 -1.82 21.51
CA GLY A 113 -14.93 -0.67 20.65
C GLY A 113 -16.20 0.11 20.25
N GLU A 114 -17.39 -0.50 20.33
CA GLU A 114 -18.66 0.16 19.98
C GLU A 114 -19.45 0.68 21.20
N ALA A 115 -19.18 0.21 22.41
CA ALA A 115 -19.86 0.73 23.61
C ALA A 115 -19.06 1.87 24.26
N VAL A 116 -19.58 3.09 24.20
CA VAL A 116 -19.20 4.12 25.19
C VAL A 116 -19.67 3.58 26.54
N GLY A 117 -18.73 3.15 27.39
CA GLY A 117 -19.04 2.78 28.77
C GLY A 117 -19.87 3.88 29.42
N LEU A 118 -20.87 3.52 30.23
CA LEU A 118 -21.64 4.54 30.96
C LEU A 118 -20.67 5.41 31.76
N PRO A 119 -20.81 6.75 31.74
CA PRO A 119 -19.91 7.64 32.44
C PRO A 119 -19.72 7.20 33.89
N GLY A 120 -18.47 7.12 34.33
CA GLY A 120 -18.16 6.89 35.74
C GLY A 120 -18.79 7.95 36.65
N ALA A 121 -18.87 7.67 37.96
CA ALA A 121 -19.35 8.67 38.91
C ALA A 121 -18.45 9.93 38.89
N PHE A 122 -19.07 11.11 38.86
CA PHE A 122 -18.33 12.36 38.97
C PHE A 122 -17.66 12.50 40.34
N VAL A 123 -16.37 12.80 40.32
CA VAL A 123 -15.56 13.17 41.48
C VAL A 123 -15.54 14.69 41.60
N ALA A 124 -15.79 15.21 42.80
CA ALA A 124 -15.70 16.64 43.07
C ALA A 124 -14.23 17.07 43.08
N MET A 125 -13.92 18.17 42.40
CA MET A 125 -12.59 18.78 42.40
C MET A 125 -12.41 19.61 43.68
N GLU A 126 -11.27 19.52 44.35
CA GLU A 126 -10.98 20.35 45.52
C GLU A 126 -10.75 21.82 45.13
N ARG A 127 -10.21 22.02 43.92
CA ARG A 127 -10.00 23.32 43.29
C ARG A 127 -10.72 23.38 41.94
N PRO A 128 -11.91 23.99 41.86
CA PRO A 128 -12.62 24.17 40.60
C PRO A 128 -11.81 24.98 39.59
N VAL A 129 -11.89 24.59 38.31
CA VAL A 129 -11.28 25.31 37.19
C VAL A 129 -12.22 26.41 36.74
N THR A 130 -11.78 27.66 36.81
CA THR A 130 -12.55 28.82 36.32
C THR A 130 -12.00 29.32 35.01
N ILE A 131 -12.81 29.22 33.96
CA ILE A 131 -12.51 29.75 32.62
C ILE A 131 -13.16 31.13 32.51
N PRO A 132 -12.38 32.22 32.38
CA PRO A 132 -12.92 33.57 32.31
C PRO A 132 -13.92 33.76 31.15
N PRO A 133 -14.82 34.76 31.23
CA PRO A 133 -15.66 35.15 30.09
C PRO A 133 -14.84 35.38 28.83
N ARG A 134 -15.38 35.01 27.67
CA ARG A 134 -14.77 35.28 26.35
C ARG A 134 -13.29 34.88 26.28
N SER A 135 -12.93 33.70 26.79
CA SER A 135 -11.53 33.26 26.87
C SER A 135 -11.37 31.78 26.57
N THR A 136 -10.13 31.35 26.34
CA THR A 136 -9.77 29.93 26.22
C THR A 136 -8.86 29.53 27.37
N ALA A 137 -9.07 28.33 27.90
CA ALA A 137 -8.20 27.71 28.89
C ALA A 137 -7.77 26.32 28.44
N MET A 138 -6.48 26.01 28.60
CA MET A 138 -5.97 24.65 28.44
C MET A 138 -6.24 23.87 29.72
N ILE A 139 -6.76 22.65 29.59
CA ILE A 139 -7.01 21.72 30.67
C ILE A 139 -6.13 20.49 30.45
N GLY A 140 -5.14 20.33 31.32
CA GLY A 140 -4.32 19.13 31.45
C GLY A 140 -5.04 18.07 32.28
N VAL A 141 -5.10 16.87 31.74
CA VAL A 141 -5.70 15.68 32.33
C VAL A 141 -4.58 14.72 32.71
N ASN A 142 -4.37 14.51 34.02
CA ASN A 142 -3.35 13.59 34.52
C ASN A 142 -4.02 12.49 35.35
N ILE A 143 -4.08 11.29 34.80
CA ILE A 143 -4.84 10.17 35.38
C ILE A 143 -3.87 9.11 35.88
N PRO A 144 -3.89 8.77 37.18
CA PRO A 144 -3.15 7.61 37.67
C PRO A 144 -3.63 6.33 37.00
N PHE A 145 -2.71 5.43 36.67
CA PHE A 145 -3.07 4.10 36.19
C PHE A 145 -2.43 3.00 37.02
N THR A 146 -3.12 1.86 37.13
CA THR A 146 -2.74 0.77 38.03
C THR A 146 -2.75 -0.60 37.34
N ALA A 147 -1.91 -1.50 37.82
CA ALA A 147 -1.93 -2.91 37.44
C ALA A 147 -3.03 -3.72 38.18
N GLY A 148 -3.67 -3.12 39.19
CA GLY A 148 -4.77 -3.72 39.95
C GLY A 148 -6.15 -3.29 39.46
N VAL A 149 -7.19 -3.50 40.29
CA VAL A 149 -8.53 -2.99 40.03
C VAL A 149 -8.51 -1.46 40.18
N PRO A 150 -8.83 -0.66 39.14
CA PRO A 150 -8.76 0.79 39.20
C PRO A 150 -9.80 1.38 40.16
N GLY A 151 -9.39 2.38 40.94
CA GLY A 151 -10.27 3.20 41.76
C GLY A 151 -11.04 4.27 40.96
N ALA A 152 -11.84 5.08 41.65
CA ALA A 152 -12.53 6.21 41.03
C ALA A 152 -11.51 7.28 40.59
N GLY A 153 -11.48 7.59 39.30
CA GLY A 153 -10.50 8.52 38.72
C GLY A 153 -9.15 7.88 38.37
N GLU A 154 -9.04 6.55 38.44
CA GLU A 154 -7.87 5.80 37.96
C GLU A 154 -8.23 4.96 36.72
N LEU A 155 -7.23 4.61 35.92
CA LEU A 155 -7.38 3.70 34.78
C LEU A 155 -6.61 2.39 34.98
N SER A 156 -7.08 1.32 34.35
CA SER A 156 -6.28 0.10 34.24
C SER A 156 -5.08 0.35 33.33
N HIS A 157 -3.94 -0.28 33.62
CA HIS A 157 -2.79 -0.31 32.72
C HIS A 157 -3.09 -0.93 31.34
N GLU A 158 -4.19 -1.68 31.22
CA GLU A 158 -4.70 -2.27 29.98
C GLU A 158 -5.63 -1.31 29.21
N ALA A 159 -5.93 -0.12 29.73
CA ALA A 159 -6.74 0.86 29.04
C ALA A 159 -6.12 1.17 27.66
N ARG A 160 -6.99 1.22 26.64
CA ARG A 160 -6.65 1.56 25.25
C ARG A 160 -6.97 3.02 24.90
N GLY A 161 -7.77 3.66 25.74
CA GLY A 161 -8.20 5.05 25.64
C GLY A 161 -9.17 5.38 26.77
N PHE A 162 -9.55 6.65 26.90
CA PHE A 162 -10.50 7.12 27.90
C PHE A 162 -11.19 8.41 27.47
N ALA A 163 -12.37 8.66 28.03
CA ALA A 163 -13.05 9.95 27.97
C ALA A 163 -12.92 10.68 29.31
N ALA A 164 -12.51 11.94 29.27
CA ALA A 164 -12.50 12.86 30.40
C ALA A 164 -13.68 13.83 30.28
N LEU A 165 -14.62 13.74 31.21
CA LEU A 165 -15.85 14.52 31.24
C LEU A 165 -15.83 15.48 32.43
N TYR A 166 -15.88 16.78 32.16
CA TYR A 166 -16.00 17.84 33.15
C TYR A 166 -17.44 18.34 33.25
N ALA A 167 -17.86 18.63 34.47
CA ALA A 167 -19.15 19.25 34.75
C ALA A 167 -18.99 20.46 35.68
N GLY A 168 -19.92 21.40 35.58
CA GLY A 168 -19.81 22.67 36.29
C GLY A 168 -21.01 23.58 36.09
N THR A 169 -20.80 24.89 36.26
CA THR A 169 -21.83 25.92 36.06
C THR A 169 -21.28 27.17 35.40
N ALA A 170 -22.12 27.88 34.64
CA ALA A 170 -21.85 29.21 34.13
C ALA A 170 -23.16 30.00 34.07
N ALA A 171 -23.18 31.21 34.64
CA ALA A 171 -24.39 32.03 34.77
C ALA A 171 -25.62 31.29 35.35
N GLY A 172 -25.40 30.31 36.24
CA GLY A 172 -26.47 29.50 36.84
C GLY A 172 -26.98 28.34 35.97
N MET A 173 -26.47 28.17 34.74
CA MET A 173 -26.76 27.02 33.89
C MET A 173 -25.70 25.92 34.07
N PRO A 174 -26.07 24.64 33.99
CA PRO A 174 -25.12 23.54 34.03
C PRO A 174 -24.20 23.58 32.80
N VAL A 175 -22.91 23.36 33.03
CA VAL A 175 -21.88 23.22 32.00
C VAL A 175 -21.45 21.76 31.91
N ARG A 176 -21.26 21.24 30.70
CA ARG A 176 -20.64 19.94 30.45
C ARG A 176 -19.67 20.04 29.27
N CYS A 177 -18.45 19.57 29.44
CA CYS A 177 -17.49 19.44 28.35
C CYS A 177 -16.62 18.22 28.57
N GLY A 178 -16.00 17.73 27.51
CA GLY A 178 -15.07 16.62 27.64
C GLY A 178 -14.34 16.35 26.35
N ALA A 179 -13.28 15.56 26.48
CA ALA A 179 -12.46 15.10 25.39
C ALA A 179 -12.26 13.58 25.54
N ALA A 180 -12.12 12.89 24.42
CA ALA A 180 -11.73 11.50 24.38
C ALA A 180 -10.31 11.42 23.86
N PHE A 181 -9.51 10.56 24.48
CA PHE A 181 -8.10 10.37 24.18
C PHE A 181 -7.83 8.89 23.96
N ASP A 182 -7.09 8.58 22.92
CA ASP A 182 -6.55 7.26 22.70
C ASP A 182 -5.16 7.13 23.31
N LEU A 183 -4.81 5.93 23.79
CA LEU A 183 -3.44 5.61 24.15
C LEU A 183 -2.76 5.01 22.92
N PRO A 184 -1.53 5.44 22.56
CA PRO A 184 -0.76 4.81 21.50
C PRO A 184 -0.63 3.29 21.71
N VAL A 185 -0.69 2.51 20.63
CA VAL A 185 -0.66 1.03 20.69
C VAL A 185 0.61 0.53 21.38
N GLU A 186 1.75 1.18 21.16
CA GLU A 186 3.02 0.90 21.86
C GLU A 186 2.94 1.09 23.38
N GLU A 187 1.96 1.83 23.87
CA GLU A 187 1.71 2.09 25.28
C GLU A 187 0.65 1.17 25.89
N TRP A 188 0.03 0.30 25.10
CA TRP A 188 -0.96 -0.65 25.59
C TRP A 188 -0.31 -1.71 26.50
N GLY A 189 -0.96 -1.98 27.63
CA GLY A 189 -0.45 -2.94 28.62
C GLY A 189 0.85 -2.52 29.32
N GLN A 190 1.41 -1.34 29.04
CA GLN A 190 2.55 -0.82 29.80
C GLN A 190 2.17 -0.66 31.26
N ARG A 191 2.92 -1.30 32.15
CA ARG A 191 2.69 -1.26 33.61
C ARG A 191 3.27 0.02 34.22
N PRO A 192 2.68 0.52 35.33
CA PRO A 192 3.21 1.69 36.03
C PRO A 192 4.67 1.48 36.42
N ARG A 193 5.52 2.44 36.08
CA ARG A 193 6.93 2.45 36.45
C ARG A 193 7.16 3.50 37.55
N PRO A 194 7.97 3.19 38.58
CA PRO A 194 8.37 4.22 39.54
C PRO A 194 9.19 5.29 38.83
N ILE A 195 9.00 6.56 39.24
CA ILE A 195 9.80 7.68 38.74
C ILE A 195 11.27 7.39 39.08
N PRO A 196 12.19 7.33 38.09
CA PRO A 196 13.60 7.14 38.35
C PRO A 196 14.11 8.32 39.19
N ILE A 197 14.58 8.05 40.40
CA ILE A 197 15.31 9.05 41.17
C ILE A 197 16.73 9.07 40.58
N PRO A 198 17.18 10.16 39.95
CA PRO A 198 18.51 10.19 39.37
C PRO A 198 19.58 10.04 40.48
N ASP A 199 20.48 9.09 40.30
CA ASP A 199 21.63 8.88 41.18
C ASP A 199 22.73 9.88 40.80
N VAL A 200 22.83 10.98 41.56
CA VAL A 200 23.79 12.06 41.27
C VAL A 200 24.97 12.01 42.26
N PRO A 201 26.21 11.76 41.80
CA PRO A 201 27.40 11.86 42.64
C PRO A 201 27.68 13.31 43.06
N PRO A 202 28.12 13.56 44.31
CA PRO A 202 28.31 14.91 44.81
C PRO A 202 29.64 15.47 44.30
N ARG A 203 29.61 16.35 43.30
CA ARG A 203 30.37 17.63 43.28
C ARG A 203 30.15 18.45 42.01
N GLU A 204 29.80 19.71 42.27
CA GLU A 204 29.96 20.92 41.44
C GLU A 204 29.41 20.86 40.01
N ARG A 205 28.09 20.98 39.90
CA ARG A 205 27.46 21.45 38.67
C ARG A 205 26.53 22.62 38.97
N GLN A 206 26.60 23.67 38.15
CA GLN A 206 25.56 24.70 38.14
C GLN A 206 24.27 24.10 37.56
N PRO A 207 23.10 24.53 38.08
CA PRO A 207 21.84 23.92 37.73
C PRO A 207 21.55 24.10 36.25
N TRP A 208 21.10 23.02 35.61
CA TRP A 208 20.65 23.07 34.23
C TRP A 208 19.35 23.88 34.09
N PRO A 209 19.04 24.41 32.90
CA PRO A 209 17.78 25.11 32.66
C PRO A 209 16.54 24.31 33.04
N TRP A 210 16.54 22.99 32.85
CA TRP A 210 15.43 22.12 33.25
C TRP A 210 15.38 21.88 34.78
N GLU A 211 16.49 22.00 35.50
CA GLU A 211 16.51 21.94 36.97
C GLU A 211 15.95 23.22 37.59
N LEU A 212 16.13 24.37 36.93
CA LEU A 212 15.45 25.62 37.29
C LEU A 212 13.94 25.54 37.02
N VAL A 213 13.53 24.84 35.96
CA VAL A 213 12.12 24.58 35.63
C VAL A 213 11.51 23.56 36.60
N GLU A 214 12.22 22.48 36.93
CA GLU A 214 11.80 21.51 37.95
C GLU A 214 11.74 22.13 39.34
N GLN A 215 12.67 23.03 39.66
CA GLN A 215 12.66 23.76 40.92
C GLN A 215 11.55 24.80 40.95
N ALA A 216 11.23 25.47 39.83
CA ALA A 216 10.04 26.31 39.71
C ALA A 216 8.74 25.48 39.84
N LEU A 217 8.70 24.27 39.28
CA LEU A 217 7.58 23.33 39.44
C LEU A 217 7.46 22.84 40.88
N ARG A 218 8.57 22.45 41.54
CA ARG A 218 8.58 22.07 42.97
C ARG A 218 8.22 23.25 43.88
N ASP A 219 8.72 24.45 43.61
CA ASP A 219 8.39 25.65 44.37
C ASP A 219 6.93 26.06 44.18
N SER A 220 6.34 25.79 43.00
CA SER A 220 4.90 25.98 42.75
C SER A 220 3.99 24.91 43.38
N VAL A 221 4.53 23.72 43.68
CA VAL A 221 3.87 22.64 44.43
C VAL A 221 3.92 22.92 45.95
N VAL A 222 4.98 23.57 46.45
CA VAL A 222 5.15 23.89 47.88
C VAL A 222 4.60 25.28 48.26
N ASN A 223 4.59 26.24 47.34
CA ASN A 223 3.93 27.53 47.48
C ASN A 223 3.06 27.81 46.23
N PRO A 224 1.77 27.42 46.22
CA PRO A 224 0.88 27.89 45.18
C PRO A 224 0.81 29.42 45.28
N VAL A 225 1.14 30.12 44.20
CA VAL A 225 0.84 31.56 44.10
C VAL A 225 -0.67 31.70 44.23
N VAL A 226 -1.08 32.10 45.43
CA VAL A 226 -2.42 32.54 45.74
C VAL A 226 -2.66 33.78 44.90
N ASN A 227 -3.67 33.76 44.02
CA ASN A 227 -4.42 34.98 43.77
C ASN A 227 -5.80 34.83 44.46
N PRO A 228 -6.13 35.75 45.39
CA PRO A 228 -7.34 35.68 46.19
C PRO A 228 -8.57 35.95 45.32
N ALA A 229 -9.71 35.46 45.79
CA ALA A 229 -11.03 35.75 45.24
C ALA A 229 -11.16 37.23 44.81
N GLY A 230 -11.17 37.50 43.49
CA GLY A 230 -11.55 38.80 42.93
C GLY A 230 -10.60 39.51 41.93
N GLY A 231 -9.47 38.92 41.53
CA GLY A 231 -8.56 39.53 40.53
C GLY A 231 -8.74 38.99 39.09
N ALA A 232 -8.52 39.82 38.06
CA ALA A 232 -8.57 39.40 36.65
C ALA A 232 -7.44 38.41 36.30
N VAL A 233 -7.81 37.25 35.73
CA VAL A 233 -6.90 36.18 35.28
C VAL A 233 -6.08 36.63 34.08
N ARG A 234 -4.76 36.43 34.10
CA ARG A 234 -3.82 36.75 33.01
C ARG A 234 -3.43 35.48 32.23
N PRO A 235 -3.08 35.59 30.93
CA PRO A 235 -2.47 34.46 30.20
C PRO A 235 -1.26 33.92 30.98
N GLY A 236 -1.21 32.60 31.15
CA GLY A 236 -0.18 31.91 31.93
C GLY A 236 -0.53 31.63 33.39
N ASP A 237 -1.65 32.15 33.92
CA ASP A 237 -2.13 31.77 35.26
C ASP A 237 -2.53 30.29 35.28
N ALA A 238 -2.10 29.55 36.31
CA ALA A 238 -2.31 28.11 36.43
C ALA A 238 -3.00 27.68 37.73
N VAL A 239 -3.84 26.65 37.66
CA VAL A 239 -4.52 26.02 38.80
C VAL A 239 -4.32 24.51 38.74
N LEU A 240 -3.69 23.94 39.78
CA LEU A 240 -3.53 22.49 39.94
C LEU A 240 -4.45 21.99 41.06
N ASP A 241 -5.27 20.98 40.74
CA ASP A 241 -6.07 20.21 41.67
C ASP A 241 -5.36 18.90 42.03
N ALA A 242 -4.99 18.72 43.30
CA ALA A 242 -4.21 17.56 43.73
C ALA A 242 -5.04 16.26 43.81
N ALA A 243 -6.36 16.37 43.98
CA ALA A 243 -7.26 15.20 44.08
C ALA A 243 -7.52 14.53 42.73
N THR A 244 -7.59 15.33 41.65
CA THR A 244 -7.86 14.84 40.30
C THR A 244 -6.65 14.92 39.35
N GLY A 245 -5.54 15.53 39.79
CA GLY A 245 -4.37 15.77 38.94
C GLY A 245 -4.60 16.82 37.84
N THR A 246 -5.76 17.49 37.81
CA THR A 246 -6.11 18.46 36.76
C THR A 246 -5.27 19.71 36.88
N LEU A 247 -4.56 20.08 35.80
CA LEU A 247 -3.83 21.35 35.68
C LEU A 247 -4.52 22.23 34.64
N ALA A 248 -5.04 23.39 35.03
CA ALA A 248 -5.61 24.35 34.09
C ALA A 248 -4.67 25.55 33.89
N VAL A 249 -4.46 26.00 32.66
CA VAL A 249 -3.66 27.18 32.32
C VAL A 249 -4.48 28.14 31.45
N SER A 250 -4.55 29.42 31.83
CA SER A 250 -5.27 30.44 31.05
C SER A 250 -4.49 30.84 29.79
N LEU A 251 -5.14 30.83 28.62
CA LEU A 251 -4.51 31.20 27.34
C LEU A 251 -4.83 32.65 26.89
N GLY A 252 -5.75 33.34 27.56
CA GLY A 252 -6.14 34.72 27.25
C GLY A 252 -7.50 34.88 26.56
N GLY A 253 -7.83 36.11 26.16
CA GLY A 253 -9.15 36.47 25.62
C GLY A 253 -9.35 36.09 24.13
N LEU A 254 -10.60 35.79 23.76
CA LEU A 254 -11.02 35.39 22.40
C LEU A 254 -10.97 36.53 21.35
N SER A 255 -10.64 37.76 21.75
CA SER A 255 -10.65 38.92 20.85
C SER A 255 -9.30 39.15 20.13
N GLY A 256 -9.19 38.57 18.92
CA GLY A 256 -8.47 39.15 17.78
C GLY A 256 -6.99 38.83 17.59
N ALA A 257 -6.70 37.80 16.78
CA ALA A 257 -5.47 37.72 15.96
C ALA A 257 -5.43 38.75 14.80
N SER A 258 -6.38 39.70 14.78
CA SER A 258 -6.57 40.67 13.70
C SER A 258 -6.24 42.10 14.16
N ARG A 259 -4.94 42.44 14.20
CA ARG A 259 -4.44 43.81 13.96
C ARG A 259 -2.92 43.87 13.90
N ALA A 260 -2.36 43.53 12.74
CA ALA A 260 -1.10 44.10 12.29
C ALA A 260 -1.26 44.57 10.84
N GLY A 261 -1.84 45.76 10.68
CA GLY A 261 -2.05 46.39 9.38
C GLY A 261 -2.11 47.92 9.48
N CYS A 262 -0.97 48.54 9.16
CA CYS A 262 -0.79 49.86 8.53
C CYS A 262 -1.22 51.18 9.25
N GLY A 263 -0.21 51.96 9.67
CA GLY A 263 0.04 53.31 9.11
C GLY A 263 -0.32 54.55 9.95
N ARG A 264 0.69 55.36 10.34
CA ARG A 264 0.85 56.78 9.94
C ARG A 264 2.09 57.47 10.56
N ARG A 265 2.67 58.34 9.74
CA ARG A 265 3.87 59.18 9.93
C ARG A 265 3.70 60.27 11.00
N GLY A 266 4.81 60.66 11.64
CA GLY A 266 4.95 61.93 12.37
C GLY A 266 6.37 62.12 12.91
N ALA A 267 7.13 63.04 12.30
CA ALA A 267 8.55 63.28 12.50
C ALA A 267 8.91 64.02 13.81
N CYS A 268 10.12 63.78 14.35
CA CYS A 268 11.00 64.88 14.79
C CYS A 268 12.48 64.46 14.96
N TRP A 269 13.32 65.14 14.18
CA TRP A 269 14.75 65.41 14.26
C TRP A 269 15.56 65.05 15.52
N ARG A 270 16.71 64.35 15.33
CA ARG A 270 18.09 64.89 15.54
C ARG A 270 19.18 63.86 15.17
N ARG A 271 20.11 64.29 14.31
CA ARG A 271 21.48 63.75 14.10
C ARG A 271 22.46 64.63 14.94
N PRO A 272 23.79 64.42 14.93
CA PRO A 272 24.62 63.20 14.97
C PRO A 272 25.87 63.34 15.89
N SER A 273 26.63 62.27 16.17
CA SER A 273 28.11 62.34 16.35
C SER A 273 28.70 60.92 16.46
N ARG A 274 29.56 60.48 15.54
CA ARG A 274 31.05 60.56 15.55
C ARG A 274 31.68 59.15 15.70
N ARG A 275 32.25 58.69 14.58
CA ARG A 275 33.46 57.85 14.40
C ARG A 275 34.61 58.14 15.41
N PRO A 276 35.79 57.46 15.39
CA PRO A 276 36.21 56.13 14.87
C PRO A 276 37.27 55.41 15.77
N ARG A 277 37.95 54.38 15.20
CA ARG A 277 39.34 53.87 15.47
C ARG A 277 39.46 52.71 16.48
N SER A 278 40.35 51.73 16.35
CA SER A 278 41.37 51.37 15.35
C SER A 278 42.17 50.14 15.85
N ARG A 279 42.74 49.35 14.92
CA ARG A 279 44.07 48.66 14.99
C ARG A 279 44.24 47.60 16.11
N CYS A 280 44.94 46.47 15.92
CA CYS A 280 46.23 46.28 15.27
C CYS A 280 46.62 44.77 15.20
N ARG A 281 47.31 44.39 14.12
CA ARG A 281 48.53 43.53 14.01
C ARG A 281 48.61 42.15 14.70
N ARG A 282 48.76 41.06 13.91
CA ARG A 282 50.01 40.45 13.33
C ARG A 282 50.83 39.58 14.30
N ALA A 283 51.08 38.32 13.91
CA ALA A 283 52.40 37.71 13.57
C ALA A 283 52.37 36.17 13.75
N ARG A 284 52.55 35.38 12.67
CA ARG A 284 53.77 34.61 12.28
C ARG A 284 54.20 33.54 13.30
N GLY A 285 54.13 32.24 12.97
CA GLY A 285 55.12 31.48 12.17
C GLY A 285 55.73 30.38 13.07
N GLY A 286 56.15 29.18 12.68
CA GLY A 286 56.24 28.43 11.41
C GLY A 286 56.87 27.04 11.68
N ARG A 287 56.95 26.19 10.63
CA ARG A 287 57.97 25.15 10.27
C ARG A 287 58.57 24.26 11.40
N ARG A 288 58.78 22.93 11.28
CA ARG A 288 59.36 22.13 10.17
C ARG A 288 59.50 20.61 10.57
N ARG A 289 59.23 19.71 9.60
CA ARG A 289 59.99 18.51 9.12
C ARG A 289 60.40 17.28 9.99
N GLY A 290 60.07 16.11 9.42
CA GLY A 290 60.95 14.93 9.14
C GLY A 290 60.69 13.68 9.99
N GLY A 291 60.65 12.41 9.55
CA GLY A 291 60.84 11.73 8.26
C GLY A 291 61.32 10.26 8.48
N ARG A 292 60.94 9.33 7.57
CA ARG A 292 61.47 7.95 7.28
C ARG A 292 61.14 6.78 8.24
N ALA A 293 61.09 5.48 7.86
CA ALA A 293 60.76 4.70 6.65
C ALA A 293 60.93 3.15 6.95
N TRP A 294 60.12 2.27 6.31
CA TRP A 294 60.26 0.80 5.98
C TRP A 294 60.51 -0.24 7.13
N VAL A 295 59.99 -1.50 7.14
CA VAL A 295 60.11 -2.65 6.20
C VAL A 295 59.11 -3.79 6.54
N MET A 296 58.57 -4.43 5.46
CA MET A 296 58.08 -5.81 5.16
C MET A 296 57.87 -6.92 6.21
N ALA A 297 56.81 -7.73 6.00
CA ALA A 297 56.88 -9.20 5.81
C ALA A 297 55.55 -9.83 5.31
N ALA A 298 55.66 -10.76 4.36
CA ALA A 298 54.73 -11.82 3.92
C ALA A 298 55.60 -13.11 3.78
N PRO A 299 55.16 -14.27 3.24
CA PRO A 299 53.94 -15.11 3.37
C PRO A 299 54.29 -16.61 3.65
N ALA A 300 53.33 -17.54 3.40
CA ALA A 300 53.52 -18.92 2.84
C ALA A 300 53.27 -20.17 3.77
N PRO A 301 53.23 -21.43 3.26
CA PRO A 301 52.00 -22.25 3.05
C PRO A 301 52.16 -23.78 3.38
N LEU A 302 51.34 -24.64 2.73
CA LEU A 302 51.38 -26.14 2.59
C LEU A 302 50.73 -26.93 3.74
N GLY A 303 49.91 -27.97 3.56
CA GLY A 303 49.60 -28.87 2.43
C GLY A 303 49.49 -30.29 2.99
N LEU A 304 48.47 -31.10 2.63
CA LEU A 304 48.53 -32.57 2.70
C LEU A 304 47.29 -33.21 2.06
N ASP A 305 47.59 -34.09 1.11
CA ASP A 305 46.66 -34.97 0.38
C ASP A 305 47.38 -36.32 0.23
N VAL A 306 46.79 -37.44 0.70
CA VAL A 306 47.16 -38.83 0.33
C VAL A 306 45.98 -39.79 0.60
N GLY A 307 45.28 -40.18 -0.47
CA GLY A 307 45.10 -41.57 -0.98
C GLY A 307 44.53 -42.72 -0.13
N GLY A 308 43.54 -43.44 -0.68
CA GLY A 308 43.20 -44.82 -0.24
C GLY A 308 41.95 -45.51 -0.84
N VAL A 309 42.06 -46.01 -2.09
CA VAL A 309 41.56 -47.28 -2.68
C VAL A 309 40.22 -47.94 -2.22
N GLY A 310 39.34 -48.28 -3.19
CA GLY A 310 38.42 -49.42 -3.08
C GLY A 310 37.21 -49.39 -4.04
N GLY A 311 37.14 -50.29 -5.01
CA GLY A 311 36.11 -50.28 -6.07
C GLY A 311 34.90 -51.21 -5.89
N ILE A 312 34.09 -51.22 -6.97
CA ILE A 312 33.10 -52.20 -7.44
C ILE A 312 31.76 -52.30 -6.69
N GLY A 313 30.65 -52.07 -7.40
CA GLY A 313 29.33 -52.59 -7.04
C GLY A 313 28.15 -51.80 -7.60
N ALA A 314 27.65 -52.19 -8.77
CA ALA A 314 26.36 -51.75 -9.29
C ALA A 314 25.22 -52.11 -8.33
N ALA A 315 24.38 -51.14 -7.96
CA ALA A 315 23.07 -51.39 -7.39
C ALA A 315 22.13 -50.22 -7.70
N VAL A 316 21.11 -50.53 -8.50
CA VAL A 316 19.90 -49.73 -8.69
C VAL A 316 19.37 -49.29 -7.31
N ARG A 317 19.32 -47.98 -7.07
CA ARG A 317 18.62 -47.38 -5.93
C ARG A 317 17.69 -46.29 -6.43
N ILE A 318 16.40 -46.59 -6.26
CA ILE A 318 15.26 -45.68 -6.23
C ILE A 318 15.68 -44.41 -5.51
N ALA A 319 15.73 -43.29 -6.25
CA ALA A 319 16.03 -41.99 -5.69
C ALA A 319 14.89 -41.58 -4.76
N ARG A 320 15.18 -41.63 -3.46
CA ARG A 320 14.41 -40.96 -2.42
C ARG A 320 14.35 -39.47 -2.74
N GLN A 321 13.14 -38.93 -2.81
CA GLN A 321 12.90 -37.49 -2.73
C GLN A 321 13.67 -36.89 -1.52
N PRO A 322 14.46 -35.84 -1.70
CA PRO A 322 14.89 -35.02 -0.58
C PRO A 322 13.68 -34.17 -0.15
N ARG A 323 13.13 -34.49 1.02
CA ARG A 323 12.26 -33.59 1.78
C ARG A 323 13.09 -32.37 2.20
N LEU A 324 12.74 -31.20 1.67
CA LEU A 324 12.98 -29.93 2.34
C LEU A 324 11.60 -29.33 2.62
N ALA A 325 11.15 -29.53 3.85
CA ALA A 325 10.04 -28.79 4.42
C ALA A 325 10.51 -27.34 4.60
N ALA A 326 10.13 -26.46 3.69
CA ALA A 326 10.09 -25.04 3.99
C ALA A 326 8.97 -24.85 5.02
N ARG A 327 9.36 -24.71 6.29
CA ARG A 327 8.45 -24.18 7.31
C ARG A 327 8.33 -22.69 7.01
N ASP A 328 7.26 -22.29 6.34
CA ASP A 328 6.87 -20.88 6.24
C ASP A 328 6.51 -20.38 7.63
N ARG A 329 7.52 -19.87 8.33
CA ARG A 329 7.33 -19.02 9.50
C ARG A 329 7.32 -17.59 8.98
N VAL A 330 6.13 -17.08 8.68
CA VAL A 330 5.95 -15.66 8.40
C VAL A 330 6.15 -14.90 9.71
N ARG A 331 7.16 -14.01 9.74
CA ARG A 331 7.35 -13.06 10.84
C ARG A 331 6.48 -11.85 10.55
N ILE A 332 5.33 -11.76 11.19
CA ILE A 332 4.63 -10.47 11.28
C ILE A 332 5.28 -9.72 12.43
N SER A 333 6.02 -8.66 12.10
CA SER A 333 6.43 -7.65 13.09
C SER A 333 5.19 -6.82 13.42
N LEU A 334 4.42 -7.25 14.42
CA LEU A 334 3.53 -6.36 15.15
C LEU A 334 4.45 -5.38 15.90
N ALA A 335 4.78 -4.26 15.27
CA ALA A 335 5.53 -3.20 15.92
C ALA A 335 4.76 -2.80 17.20
N GLY A 336 5.31 -3.15 18.37
CA GLY A 336 4.80 -2.73 19.67
C GLY A 336 4.38 -3.85 20.65
N ILE A 337 4.13 -5.09 20.23
CA ILE A 337 3.66 -6.14 21.16
C ILE A 337 4.80 -7.11 21.48
N GLY A 338 5.34 -7.01 22.69
CA GLY A 338 6.25 -7.99 23.28
C GLY A 338 5.55 -9.33 23.58
N GLY A 339 5.12 -10.02 22.52
CA GLY A 339 4.42 -11.30 22.55
C GLY A 339 4.27 -11.84 21.12
N MET A 340 5.27 -12.59 20.66
CA MET A 340 5.36 -13.12 19.31
C MET A 340 4.38 -14.30 19.13
N LEU A 341 3.13 -14.01 18.73
CA LEU A 341 2.22 -15.05 18.25
C LEU A 341 2.65 -15.46 16.84
N LEU A 342 3.44 -16.54 16.76
CA LEU A 342 3.76 -17.20 15.49
C LEU A 342 2.50 -17.96 15.04
N PHE A 343 1.68 -17.36 14.19
CA PHE A 343 0.63 -18.09 13.49
C PHE A 343 1.26 -19.02 12.44
N GLU A 344 0.85 -20.28 12.43
CA GLU A 344 1.22 -21.22 11.38
C GLU A 344 0.31 -20.98 10.15
N GLY A 345 0.82 -21.26 8.96
CA GLY A 345 -0.01 -21.28 7.75
C GLY A 345 -1.05 -22.41 7.77
N PRO A 346 -1.94 -22.49 6.76
CA PRO A 346 -2.90 -23.57 6.65
C PRO A 346 -2.20 -24.94 6.67
N PRO A 347 -2.80 -25.98 7.28
CA PRO A 347 -2.18 -27.29 7.39
C PRO A 347 -1.86 -27.89 6.01
N VAL A 348 -0.60 -28.27 5.81
CA VAL A 348 -0.14 -28.84 4.54
C VAL A 348 -0.84 -30.19 4.25
N PRO A 349 -1.38 -30.39 3.04
CA PRO A 349 -1.96 -31.67 2.65
C PRO A 349 -0.99 -32.85 2.79
N GLY A 350 -1.51 -33.98 3.28
CA GLY A 350 -0.78 -35.24 3.36
C GLY A 350 -0.92 -36.09 2.09
N PHE A 351 -0.33 -37.29 2.10
CA PHE A 351 -0.59 -38.28 1.05
C PHE A 351 -2.04 -38.75 1.09
N ILE A 352 -2.55 -39.25 -0.04
CA ILE A 352 -3.94 -39.69 -0.17
C ILE A 352 -4.15 -40.99 0.59
N ALA A 353 -4.67 -40.88 1.81
CA ALA A 353 -5.07 -42.01 2.66
C ALA A 353 -6.03 -41.54 3.75
N VAL A 354 -6.87 -42.46 4.25
CA VAL A 354 -7.85 -42.17 5.30
C VAL A 354 -7.20 -41.45 6.50
N GLY A 355 -7.79 -40.33 6.91
CA GLY A 355 -7.36 -39.53 8.06
C GLY A 355 -6.19 -38.57 7.78
N GLN A 356 -5.59 -38.61 6.60
CA GLN A 356 -4.61 -37.60 6.19
C GLN A 356 -5.30 -36.29 5.83
N ILE A 357 -4.62 -35.17 6.08
CA ILE A 357 -5.10 -33.82 5.76
C ILE A 357 -5.20 -33.67 4.24
N CYS A 358 -6.24 -32.97 3.79
CA CYS A 358 -6.44 -32.58 2.40
C CYS A 358 -6.83 -31.10 2.32
N ASP A 359 -6.50 -30.46 1.20
CA ASP A 359 -6.94 -29.10 0.87
C ASP A 359 -8.16 -29.21 -0.05
N PRO A 360 -9.38 -28.94 0.43
CA PRO A 360 -10.58 -29.08 -0.38
C PRO A 360 -10.66 -28.06 -1.51
N ASP A 361 -9.87 -27.00 -1.48
CA ASP A 361 -9.85 -25.97 -2.52
C ASP A 361 -8.79 -26.24 -3.58
N ASN A 362 -7.87 -27.20 -3.41
CA ASN A 362 -6.80 -27.47 -4.37
C ASN A 362 -6.55 -28.96 -4.52
N LEU A 363 -7.41 -29.66 -5.24
CA LEU A 363 -7.28 -31.09 -5.52
C LEU A 363 -6.93 -31.28 -6.99
N SER A 364 -5.72 -31.76 -7.29
CA SER A 364 -5.36 -32.04 -8.67
C SER A 364 -6.19 -33.19 -9.25
N GLU A 365 -6.24 -33.27 -10.59
CA GLU A 365 -6.85 -34.37 -11.32
C GLU A 365 -6.28 -35.73 -10.90
N ALA A 366 -4.97 -35.77 -10.65
CA ALA A 366 -4.28 -36.95 -10.15
C ALA A 366 -4.73 -37.30 -8.72
N ASP A 367 -4.93 -36.30 -7.85
CA ASP A 367 -5.43 -36.52 -6.50
C ASP A 367 -6.87 -37.04 -6.52
N LEU A 368 -7.73 -36.43 -7.35
CA LEU A 368 -9.12 -36.85 -7.52
C LEU A 368 -9.21 -38.28 -8.06
N ALA A 369 -8.43 -38.64 -9.07
CA ALA A 369 -8.40 -39.98 -9.64
C ALA A 369 -7.88 -41.02 -8.62
N ALA A 370 -6.82 -40.70 -7.88
CA ALA A 370 -6.28 -41.58 -6.84
C ALA A 370 -7.25 -41.74 -5.65
N ALA A 371 -7.92 -40.65 -5.27
CA ALA A 371 -8.95 -40.67 -4.24
C ALA A 371 -10.16 -41.51 -4.67
N GLU A 372 -10.63 -41.36 -5.91
CA GLU A 372 -11.73 -42.15 -6.46
C GLU A 372 -11.42 -43.64 -6.46
N ALA A 373 -10.22 -44.05 -6.90
CA ALA A 373 -9.77 -45.44 -6.84
C ALA A 373 -9.76 -46.01 -5.41
N GLY A 374 -9.45 -45.17 -4.41
CA GLY A 374 -9.50 -45.50 -2.99
C GLY A 374 -10.87 -45.35 -2.33
N GLN A 375 -11.88 -44.86 -3.05
CA GLN A 375 -13.17 -44.41 -2.51
C GLN A 375 -13.02 -43.37 -1.39
N LEU A 376 -12.06 -42.46 -1.55
CA LEU A 376 -11.71 -41.40 -0.61
C LEU A 376 -12.27 -40.06 -1.08
N VAL A 377 -12.65 -39.21 -0.12
CA VAL A 377 -13.18 -37.88 -0.36
C VAL A 377 -12.64 -36.93 0.70
N CYS A 378 -12.28 -35.71 0.31
CA CYS A 378 -11.86 -34.67 1.24
C CYS A 378 -13.10 -34.14 1.98
N GLN A 379 -13.20 -34.38 3.29
CA GLN A 379 -14.36 -33.98 4.10
C GLN A 379 -13.93 -33.13 5.29
N LEU A 380 -14.82 -32.22 5.67
CA LEU A 380 -14.64 -31.34 6.82
C LEU A 380 -14.58 -32.16 8.11
N THR A 381 -13.75 -31.75 9.06
CA THR A 381 -13.71 -32.32 10.40
C THR A 381 -14.19 -31.31 11.44
N THR A 382 -14.23 -31.70 12.72
CA THR A 382 -14.51 -30.78 13.82
C THR A 382 -13.25 -30.05 14.32
N GLU A 383 -12.07 -30.30 13.73
CA GLU A 383 -10.82 -29.67 14.12
C GLU A 383 -10.73 -28.28 13.48
N THR A 384 -10.67 -27.24 14.31
CA THR A 384 -10.47 -25.84 13.89
C THR A 384 -9.10 -25.33 14.35
N LYS A 385 -8.50 -24.44 13.56
CA LYS A 385 -7.22 -23.78 13.85
C LYS A 385 -7.26 -22.35 13.39
N GLU A 386 -6.67 -21.46 14.18
CA GLU A 386 -6.34 -20.12 13.70
C GLU A 386 -5.06 -20.21 12.87
N VAL A 387 -5.14 -19.85 11.60
CA VAL A 387 -4.02 -19.90 10.66
C VAL A 387 -3.85 -18.57 9.98
N LEU A 388 -2.60 -18.23 9.64
CA LEU A 388 -2.33 -17.11 8.74
C LEU A 388 -2.56 -17.58 7.31
N MET A 389 -3.68 -17.18 6.73
CA MET A 389 -3.94 -17.43 5.32
C MET A 389 -3.07 -16.51 4.47
N PRO A 390 -2.38 -17.02 3.43
CA PRO A 390 -1.57 -16.18 2.55
C PRO A 390 -2.45 -15.27 1.71
N ALA A 391 -1.83 -14.30 1.02
CA ALA A 391 -2.52 -13.44 0.09
C ALA A 391 -3.17 -14.24 -1.05
N ARG A 392 -4.34 -13.81 -1.52
CA ARG A 392 -5.17 -14.55 -2.48
C ARG A 392 -5.86 -13.66 -3.52
N TRP A 393 -5.99 -14.18 -4.74
CA TRP A 393 -6.94 -13.68 -5.74
C TRP A 393 -8.27 -14.44 -5.61
N MET A 394 -9.22 -13.84 -4.91
CA MET A 394 -10.41 -14.53 -4.40
C MET A 394 -11.39 -14.99 -5.50
N ASN A 395 -11.36 -14.34 -6.66
CA ASN A 395 -12.20 -14.67 -7.81
C ASN A 395 -11.44 -15.36 -8.97
N ALA A 396 -10.21 -15.84 -8.71
CA ALA A 396 -9.38 -16.55 -9.68
C ALA A 396 -9.11 -18.01 -9.25
N ARG A 397 -9.41 -18.95 -10.15
CA ARG A 397 -9.15 -20.39 -10.01
C ARG A 397 -7.99 -20.83 -10.90
N LYS A 398 -7.46 -22.02 -10.65
CA LYS A 398 -6.42 -22.67 -11.45
C LYS A 398 -6.81 -22.60 -12.94
N GLY A 399 -5.87 -22.11 -13.74
CA GLY A 399 -6.03 -21.89 -15.18
C GLY A 399 -6.65 -20.55 -15.57
N ASP A 400 -7.23 -19.79 -14.64
CA ASP A 400 -7.58 -18.39 -14.89
C ASP A 400 -6.28 -17.55 -14.97
N CYS A 401 -6.29 -16.45 -15.73
CA CYS A 401 -5.15 -15.56 -15.87
C CYS A 401 -5.37 -14.26 -15.11
N ILE A 402 -4.32 -13.75 -14.45
CA ILE A 402 -4.30 -12.42 -13.84
C ILE A 402 -3.60 -11.47 -14.80
N LEU A 403 -4.24 -10.33 -15.10
CA LEU A 403 -3.64 -9.23 -15.86
C LEU A 403 -3.29 -8.12 -14.87
N SER A 404 -2.02 -7.75 -14.80
CA SER A 404 -1.53 -6.66 -13.95
C SER A 404 -1.49 -5.37 -14.76
N PRO A 405 -1.99 -4.25 -14.24
CA PRO A 405 -1.90 -2.96 -14.90
C PRO A 405 -0.46 -2.60 -15.25
N GLY A 406 -0.28 -1.92 -16.37
CA GLY A 406 0.98 -1.27 -16.73
C GLY A 406 1.22 -0.07 -15.82
N GLY A 407 2.23 -0.17 -14.96
CA GLY A 407 2.75 0.98 -14.22
C GLY A 407 3.76 1.78 -15.04
N ASP A 408 4.52 2.65 -14.39
CA ASP A 408 5.51 3.55 -15.01
C ASP A 408 6.79 2.83 -15.50
N GLY A 409 6.77 1.49 -15.56
CA GLY A 409 7.88 0.69 -16.06
C GLY A 409 8.05 0.80 -17.57
N ILE A 410 9.26 0.48 -18.06
CA ILE A 410 9.63 0.55 -19.48
C ILE A 410 8.61 -0.17 -20.39
N ILE A 411 8.12 -1.33 -19.96
CA ILE A 411 7.12 -2.10 -20.73
C ILE A 411 5.74 -1.48 -20.68
N GLY A 412 5.30 -0.97 -19.52
CA GLY A 412 4.02 -0.28 -19.41
C GLY A 412 3.96 0.94 -20.33
N GLY A 413 5.01 1.78 -20.30
CA GLY A 413 5.09 2.92 -21.20
C GLY A 413 5.19 2.54 -22.69
N LEU A 414 5.93 1.48 -23.04
CA LEU A 414 5.99 0.96 -24.42
C LEU A 414 4.59 0.58 -24.93
N MET A 415 3.84 -0.14 -24.10
CA MET A 415 2.51 -0.67 -24.39
C MET A 415 1.45 0.42 -24.53
N LEU A 416 1.66 1.59 -23.94
CA LEU A 416 0.78 2.75 -24.13
C LEU A 416 1.01 3.47 -25.46
N ASN A 417 2.16 3.25 -26.11
CA ASN A 417 2.52 3.91 -27.37
C ASN A 417 2.20 3.08 -28.63
N VAL A 418 1.58 1.91 -28.48
CA VAL A 418 0.93 1.20 -29.60
C VAL A 418 -0.53 1.65 -29.75
N LYS A 419 -1.19 1.28 -30.86
CA LYS A 419 -2.58 1.68 -31.15
C LYS A 419 -3.49 0.44 -31.25
N PRO A 420 -4.59 0.40 -30.47
CA PRO A 420 -4.89 1.28 -29.34
C PRO A 420 -3.89 1.09 -28.19
N ALA A 421 -3.80 2.07 -27.29
CA ALA A 421 -2.98 1.97 -26.09
C ALA A 421 -3.40 0.75 -25.27
N GLN A 422 -2.41 -0.02 -24.81
CA GLN A 422 -2.60 -1.24 -24.02
C GLN A 422 -2.30 -0.91 -22.55
N TRP A 423 -3.21 -1.27 -21.65
CA TRP A 423 -3.20 -0.82 -20.26
C TRP A 423 -2.61 -1.83 -19.28
N TYR A 424 -2.34 -3.05 -19.72
CA TYR A 424 -1.83 -4.16 -18.93
C TYR A 424 -0.47 -4.60 -19.47
N SER A 425 0.58 -4.50 -18.65
CA SER A 425 1.96 -4.81 -19.08
C SER A 425 2.44 -6.20 -18.64
N HIS A 426 1.71 -6.87 -17.75
CA HIS A 426 2.12 -8.17 -17.24
C HIS A 426 0.93 -9.10 -17.01
N CYS A 427 1.16 -10.40 -17.10
CA CYS A 427 0.14 -11.40 -16.77
C CYS A 427 0.73 -12.71 -16.23
N GLY A 428 -0.12 -13.55 -15.65
CA GLY A 428 0.25 -14.90 -15.23
C GLY A 428 -0.96 -15.81 -15.14
N ILE A 429 -0.71 -17.11 -15.18
CA ILE A 429 -1.75 -18.14 -15.04
C ILE A 429 -1.75 -18.70 -13.63
N MET A 430 -2.93 -18.77 -13.01
CA MET A 430 -3.09 -19.38 -11.70
C MET A 430 -2.81 -20.88 -11.78
N THR A 431 -1.90 -21.39 -10.94
CA THR A 431 -1.54 -22.81 -10.91
C THR A 431 -2.09 -23.55 -9.71
N ARG A 432 -2.57 -22.80 -8.73
CA ARG A 432 -3.48 -23.24 -7.66
C ARG A 432 -4.64 -22.26 -7.58
N ASN A 433 -5.78 -22.71 -7.07
CA ASN A 433 -6.90 -21.83 -6.79
C ASN A 433 -6.43 -20.76 -5.79
N HIS A 434 -6.63 -19.50 -6.16
CA HIS A 434 -6.40 -18.31 -5.34
C HIS A 434 -4.97 -17.96 -4.93
N ASP A 435 -4.03 -18.91 -4.76
CA ASP A 435 -2.79 -18.68 -3.97
C ASP A 435 -1.43 -18.92 -4.68
N GLU A 436 -1.37 -19.53 -5.86
CA GLU A 436 -0.13 -19.78 -6.62
C GLU A 436 -0.31 -19.36 -8.08
N ILE A 437 0.66 -18.63 -8.61
CA ILE A 437 0.66 -18.10 -9.97
C ILE A 437 1.99 -18.41 -10.66
N THR A 438 1.93 -18.72 -11.95
CA THR A 438 3.09 -18.89 -12.81
C THR A 438 3.07 -17.85 -13.92
N HIS A 439 4.21 -17.21 -14.15
CA HIS A 439 4.37 -16.13 -15.13
C HIS A 439 5.81 -16.08 -15.65
N SER A 440 6.04 -15.36 -16.74
CA SER A 440 7.38 -15.12 -17.28
C SER A 440 7.77 -13.66 -17.15
N THR A 441 8.88 -13.37 -16.46
CA THR A 441 9.33 -12.01 -16.13
C THR A 441 10.85 -11.87 -16.21
N GLY A 442 11.34 -10.64 -16.26
CA GLY A 442 12.77 -10.31 -16.33
C GLY A 442 13.19 -9.34 -15.22
N SER A 443 14.40 -9.52 -14.69
CA SER A 443 14.99 -8.61 -13.70
C SER A 443 15.66 -7.44 -14.40
N GLN A 444 14.98 -6.29 -14.46
CA GLN A 444 15.59 -5.05 -14.95
C GLN A 444 16.83 -4.67 -14.14
N LYS A 445 16.81 -4.90 -12.82
CA LYS A 445 17.98 -4.65 -11.95
C LYS A 445 19.19 -5.47 -12.37
N ARG A 446 19.00 -6.74 -12.75
CA ARG A 446 20.07 -7.58 -13.30
C ARG A 446 20.61 -7.01 -14.61
N VAL A 447 19.75 -6.56 -15.53
CA VAL A 447 20.21 -5.95 -16.78
C VAL A 447 21.04 -4.68 -16.50
N MET A 448 20.59 -3.83 -15.58
CA MET A 448 21.29 -2.61 -15.21
C MET A 448 22.63 -2.84 -14.49
N ASP A 449 22.73 -3.90 -13.68
CA ASP A 449 23.98 -4.28 -13.00
C ASP A 449 25.07 -4.77 -13.98
N HIS A 450 24.74 -4.97 -15.26
CA HIS A 450 25.59 -5.54 -16.32
C HIS A 450 25.80 -4.59 -17.51
N LEU A 451 25.86 -3.28 -17.23
CA LEU A 451 26.36 -2.28 -18.18
C LEU A 451 27.88 -2.42 -18.39
N ILE A 452 28.34 -2.36 -19.63
CA ILE A 452 29.75 -2.43 -20.02
C ILE A 452 30.32 -1.01 -20.12
N GLY A 453 31.56 -0.84 -19.68
CA GLY A 453 32.33 0.37 -19.99
C GLY A 453 32.01 1.60 -19.13
N PHE A 454 31.28 1.49 -18.02
CA PHE A 454 30.97 2.63 -17.16
C PHE A 454 32.23 3.20 -16.45
N THR A 455 33.04 3.96 -17.19
CA THR A 455 34.23 4.72 -16.75
C THR A 455 34.13 6.16 -17.27
N ALA A 456 35.11 7.01 -16.95
CA ALA A 456 35.17 8.41 -17.40
C ALA A 456 35.20 8.62 -18.95
N ASP A 457 35.15 7.53 -19.72
CA ASP A 457 35.23 7.49 -21.20
C ASP A 457 33.89 7.05 -21.85
N GLY A 458 32.84 6.74 -21.08
CA GLY A 458 31.48 6.41 -21.55
C GLY A 458 31.11 4.94 -21.63
N SER A 459 29.81 4.63 -21.51
CA SER A 459 29.28 3.26 -21.51
C SER A 459 29.25 2.66 -22.91
N ASP A 460 29.64 1.39 -23.04
CA ASP A 460 29.72 0.61 -24.28
C ASP A 460 28.50 -0.33 -24.45
N GLY A 461 27.33 0.08 -23.93
CA GLY A 461 26.09 -0.71 -23.89
C GLY A 461 25.96 -1.67 -22.70
N PHE A 462 25.07 -2.66 -22.82
CA PHE A 462 24.85 -3.79 -21.93
C PHE A 462 25.67 -5.01 -22.36
N GLU A 463 25.92 -5.93 -21.42
CA GLU A 463 26.38 -7.29 -21.75
C GLU A 463 25.35 -7.99 -22.67
N PRO A 464 25.70 -8.31 -23.94
CA PRO A 464 24.72 -8.75 -24.94
C PRO A 464 23.91 -9.97 -24.52
N ASN A 465 24.57 -10.95 -23.88
CA ASN A 465 23.89 -12.16 -23.39
C ASN A 465 22.93 -11.88 -22.23
N VAL A 466 23.24 -10.92 -21.35
CA VAL A 466 22.35 -10.56 -20.23
C VAL A 466 21.11 -9.82 -20.74
N LEU A 467 21.28 -8.95 -21.74
CA LEU A 467 20.18 -8.22 -22.37
C LEU A 467 19.30 -9.12 -23.24
N LYS A 468 19.90 -10.03 -24.02
CA LYS A 468 19.20 -10.91 -24.95
C LYS A 468 18.57 -12.11 -24.25
N TYR A 469 19.19 -12.67 -23.20
CA TYR A 469 18.66 -13.79 -22.42
C TYR A 469 18.38 -13.32 -20.99
N VAL A 470 17.24 -12.63 -20.81
CA VAL A 470 16.91 -12.00 -19.53
C VAL A 470 16.42 -13.03 -18.53
N TRP A 471 17.00 -13.00 -17.34
CA TRP A 471 16.65 -13.86 -16.21
C TRP A 471 15.61 -13.14 -15.31
N PRO A 472 14.68 -13.84 -14.63
CA PRO A 472 14.59 -15.30 -14.48
C PRO A 472 13.84 -16.02 -15.59
N GLY A 473 13.02 -15.36 -16.39
CA GLY A 473 12.10 -16.05 -17.29
C GLY A 473 10.88 -16.59 -16.56
N ALA A 474 10.45 -17.81 -16.90
CA ALA A 474 9.24 -18.40 -16.31
C ALA A 474 9.45 -18.83 -14.85
N ILE A 475 8.68 -18.32 -13.91
CA ILE A 475 8.76 -18.63 -12.48
C ILE A 475 7.39 -18.90 -11.87
N THR A 476 7.37 -19.69 -10.79
CA THR A 476 6.17 -19.90 -9.97
C THR A 476 6.36 -19.27 -8.61
N GLN A 477 5.39 -18.46 -8.19
CA GLN A 477 5.39 -17.78 -6.90
C GLN A 477 4.05 -17.97 -6.20
N THR A 478 3.99 -17.78 -4.89
CA THR A 478 2.70 -17.52 -4.24
C THR A 478 2.20 -16.15 -4.68
N VAL A 479 0.88 -15.92 -4.64
CA VAL A 479 0.30 -14.61 -4.96
C VAL A 479 0.94 -13.52 -4.11
N GLN A 480 1.12 -13.77 -2.81
CA GLN A 480 1.81 -12.86 -1.90
C GLN A 480 3.21 -12.47 -2.41
N ARG A 481 4.04 -13.46 -2.74
CA ARG A 481 5.42 -13.26 -3.21
C ARG A 481 5.50 -12.57 -4.57
N SER A 482 4.52 -12.81 -5.44
CA SER A 482 4.45 -12.17 -6.75
C SER A 482 4.19 -10.65 -6.69
N ILE A 483 3.65 -10.18 -5.56
CA ILE A 483 3.35 -8.76 -5.27
C ILE A 483 4.45 -8.15 -4.39
N GLU A 484 4.77 -8.79 -3.26
CA GLU A 484 5.72 -8.27 -2.26
C GLU A 484 7.19 -8.45 -2.66
N GLY A 485 7.47 -9.32 -3.62
CA GLY A 485 8.82 -9.70 -4.01
C GLY A 485 9.27 -11.03 -3.40
N GLU A 486 10.07 -11.76 -4.18
CA GLU A 486 10.76 -12.96 -3.76
C GLU A 486 12.21 -12.93 -4.21
N ASP A 487 13.11 -13.33 -3.32
CA ASP A 487 14.53 -13.34 -3.60
C ASP A 487 14.88 -14.55 -4.46
N PHE A 488 15.37 -14.29 -5.66
CA PHE A 488 15.89 -15.30 -6.56
C PHE A 488 17.42 -15.16 -6.68
N PRO A 489 18.19 -16.24 -6.41
CA PRO A 489 19.63 -16.22 -6.60
C PRO A 489 19.96 -16.25 -8.10
N ASP A 490 20.86 -15.38 -8.53
CA ASP A 490 21.33 -15.34 -9.91
C ASP A 490 22.14 -16.62 -10.24
N PRO A 491 21.92 -17.23 -11.41
CA PRO A 491 22.56 -18.50 -11.78
C PRO A 491 24.03 -18.36 -12.24
N GLU A 492 24.46 -17.16 -12.61
CA GLU A 492 25.80 -16.87 -13.16
C GLU A 492 26.66 -16.05 -12.20
N TYR A 493 26.03 -15.14 -11.45
CA TYR A 493 26.71 -14.16 -10.61
C TYR A 493 26.34 -14.37 -9.14
N ASP A 494 27.26 -14.06 -8.21
CA ASP A 494 27.02 -14.17 -6.75
C ASP A 494 26.17 -13.00 -6.24
N LYS A 495 24.95 -12.89 -6.78
CA LYS A 495 23.96 -11.85 -6.48
C LYS A 495 22.58 -12.48 -6.34
N THR A 496 21.69 -11.75 -5.67
CA THR A 496 20.29 -12.13 -5.49
C THR A 496 19.44 -10.92 -5.85
N TYR A 497 18.39 -11.15 -6.62
CA TYR A 497 17.47 -10.10 -7.04
C TYR A 497 16.07 -10.43 -6.54
N SER A 498 15.39 -9.43 -6.00
CA SER A 498 13.99 -9.56 -5.62
C SER A 498 13.10 -9.41 -6.86
N ILE A 499 12.21 -10.37 -7.07
CA ILE A 499 11.31 -10.43 -8.23
C ILE A 499 9.86 -10.25 -7.77
N SER A 500 9.24 -9.15 -8.22
CA SER A 500 7.82 -8.85 -8.13
C SER A 500 7.31 -8.43 -9.50
N SER A 501 6.07 -8.78 -9.86
CA SER A 501 5.52 -8.44 -11.19
C SER A 501 4.02 -8.19 -11.20
N PHE A 502 3.34 -8.26 -10.04
CA PHE A 502 1.91 -8.00 -9.94
C PHE A 502 1.62 -6.86 -8.97
N GLY A 503 0.68 -6.00 -9.33
CA GLY A 503 0.05 -5.05 -8.42
C GLY A 503 -1.21 -5.64 -7.79
N ALA A 504 -1.39 -5.44 -6.49
CA ALA A 504 -2.60 -5.85 -5.77
C ALA A 504 -3.84 -4.98 -6.10
N GLN A 505 -3.60 -3.72 -6.46
CA GLN A 505 -4.62 -2.67 -6.48
C GLN A 505 -4.67 -1.96 -7.83
N ALA A 506 -5.72 -1.16 -8.01
CA ALA A 506 -5.82 -0.29 -9.17
C ALA A 506 -4.71 0.77 -9.13
N VAL A 507 -4.13 1.04 -10.30
CA VAL A 507 -3.16 2.11 -10.50
C VAL A 507 -3.79 3.22 -11.32
N GLY A 508 -3.51 4.46 -10.96
CA GLY A 508 -3.88 5.62 -11.75
C GLY A 508 -2.75 5.99 -12.69
N PHE A 509 -3.03 6.12 -13.97
CA PHE A 509 -2.04 6.48 -14.98
C PHE A 509 -2.53 7.65 -15.84
N THR A 510 -1.66 8.63 -16.11
CA THR A 510 -1.95 9.74 -17.02
C THR A 510 -1.29 9.49 -18.36
N HIS A 511 -2.09 9.27 -19.41
CA HIS A 511 -1.59 9.11 -20.78
C HIS A 511 -2.28 10.11 -21.70
N ASN A 512 -1.53 10.86 -22.51
CA ASN A 512 -2.05 11.93 -23.38
C ASN A 512 -2.99 12.90 -22.64
N ASP A 513 -2.57 13.38 -21.47
CA ASP A 513 -3.35 14.26 -20.58
C ASP A 513 -4.66 13.67 -20.04
N HIS A 514 -4.85 12.35 -20.17
CA HIS A 514 -6.01 11.63 -19.65
C HIS A 514 -5.62 10.69 -18.51
N PHE A 515 -6.04 11.04 -17.29
CA PHE A 515 -5.92 10.17 -16.12
C PHE A 515 -6.97 9.05 -16.16
N THR A 516 -6.51 7.80 -16.10
CA THR A 516 -7.35 6.61 -16.11
C THR A 516 -6.97 5.67 -14.96
N MET A 517 -7.97 5.10 -14.32
CA MET A 517 -7.82 4.10 -13.26
C MET A 517 -7.87 2.69 -13.86
N ILE A 518 -6.80 1.92 -13.71
CA ILE A 518 -6.66 0.58 -14.27
C ILE A 518 -6.57 -0.45 -13.13
N PRO A 519 -7.62 -1.25 -12.87
CA PRO A 519 -7.58 -2.32 -11.88
C PRO A 519 -6.88 -3.56 -12.43
N PRO A 520 -6.25 -4.41 -11.61
CA PRO A 520 -5.89 -5.76 -12.04
C PRO A 520 -7.15 -6.53 -12.46
N LEU A 521 -7.02 -7.44 -13.43
CA LEU A 521 -8.14 -8.22 -13.97
C LEU A 521 -7.92 -9.72 -13.82
N VAL A 522 -9.02 -10.46 -13.79
CA VAL A 522 -9.04 -11.92 -13.98
C VAL A 522 -9.68 -12.23 -15.32
N LEU A 523 -8.91 -12.85 -16.21
CA LEU A 523 -9.39 -13.45 -17.45
C LEU A 523 -9.72 -14.92 -17.20
N LYS A 524 -10.97 -15.31 -17.48
CA LYS A 524 -11.50 -16.65 -17.16
C LYS A 524 -12.68 -17.02 -18.08
N PRO A 525 -13.19 -18.27 -18.05
CA PRO A 525 -14.43 -18.63 -18.72
C PRO A 525 -15.61 -17.78 -18.24
N ASP A 526 -16.57 -17.48 -19.14
CA ASP A 526 -17.91 -17.06 -18.72
C ASP A 526 -18.50 -18.13 -17.77
N PRO A 527 -18.89 -17.78 -16.54
CA PRO A 527 -19.48 -18.71 -15.57
C PRO A 527 -20.69 -19.50 -16.09
N LEU A 528 -21.46 -18.96 -17.05
CA LEU A 528 -22.60 -19.66 -17.64
C LEU A 528 -22.22 -20.62 -18.77
N GLN A 529 -20.98 -20.52 -19.27
CA GLN A 529 -20.45 -21.34 -20.35
C GLN A 529 -19.37 -22.32 -19.87
N GLU A 530 -18.92 -22.18 -18.62
CA GLU A 530 -17.92 -23.07 -18.03
C GLU A 530 -18.48 -24.48 -17.84
N THR A 531 -17.86 -25.44 -18.53
CA THR A 531 -18.13 -26.87 -18.33
C THR A 531 -16.95 -27.54 -17.63
N PRO A 532 -17.13 -28.75 -17.05
CA PRO A 532 -16.00 -29.53 -16.53
C PRO A 532 -14.89 -29.73 -17.55
N GLY A 533 -15.22 -29.89 -18.84
CA GLY A 533 -14.23 -30.02 -19.92
C GLY A 533 -13.39 -28.76 -20.12
N VAL A 534 -14.01 -27.58 -20.09
CA VAL A 534 -13.29 -26.29 -20.16
C VAL A 534 -12.34 -26.15 -18.97
N ARG A 535 -12.84 -26.39 -17.75
CA ARG A 535 -12.01 -26.27 -16.54
C ARG A 535 -10.84 -27.26 -16.53
N THR A 536 -11.06 -28.51 -16.96
CA THR A 536 -9.97 -29.49 -17.11
C THR A 536 -8.93 -29.07 -18.16
N ALA A 537 -9.34 -28.46 -19.28
CA ALA A 537 -8.41 -27.93 -20.27
C ALA A 537 -7.55 -26.80 -19.68
N LEU A 538 -8.17 -25.86 -18.95
CA LEU A 538 -7.47 -24.78 -18.26
C LEU A 538 -6.50 -25.30 -17.18
N HIS A 539 -6.89 -26.33 -16.42
CA HIS A 539 -6.01 -26.97 -15.45
C HIS A 539 -4.79 -27.61 -16.12
N ALA A 540 -4.97 -28.25 -17.28
CA ALA A 540 -3.85 -28.82 -18.04
C ALA A 540 -2.87 -27.74 -18.51
N ILE A 541 -3.37 -26.57 -18.95
CA ILE A 541 -2.53 -25.42 -19.34
C ILE A 541 -1.74 -24.92 -18.14
N ALA A 542 -2.40 -24.73 -16.99
CA ALA A 542 -1.75 -24.32 -15.75
C ALA A 542 -0.67 -25.32 -15.29
N ASP A 543 -0.94 -26.62 -15.34
CA ASP A 543 0.03 -27.65 -14.96
C ASP A 543 1.23 -27.70 -15.90
N SER A 544 0.98 -27.55 -17.21
CA SER A 544 2.02 -27.46 -18.24
C SER A 544 2.93 -26.26 -18.01
N ALA A 545 2.35 -25.09 -17.75
CA ALA A 545 3.08 -23.88 -17.38
C ALA A 545 3.91 -24.12 -16.11
N ARG A 546 3.27 -24.51 -15.01
CA ARG A 546 3.94 -24.79 -13.74
C ARG A 546 5.13 -25.74 -13.87
N ALA A 547 5.02 -26.77 -14.71
CA ALA A 547 6.08 -27.76 -14.93
C ALA A 547 7.30 -27.23 -15.71
N GLY A 548 7.15 -26.12 -16.44
CA GLY A 548 8.22 -25.42 -17.14
C GLY A 548 8.87 -24.29 -16.34
N ALA A 549 8.27 -23.89 -15.22
CA ALA A 549 8.68 -22.73 -14.45
C ALA A 549 9.73 -23.04 -13.37
N GLY A 550 10.57 -22.05 -13.11
CA GLY A 550 11.59 -22.05 -12.06
C GLY A 550 11.01 -21.61 -10.72
N ARG A 551 11.87 -21.71 -9.70
CA ARG A 551 11.66 -21.28 -8.31
C ARG A 551 13.02 -20.80 -7.76
N PRO A 552 13.12 -20.17 -6.58
CA PRO A 552 14.41 -19.79 -6.04
C PRO A 552 15.41 -20.98 -6.03
N GLY A 553 16.53 -20.82 -6.73
CA GLY A 553 17.57 -21.85 -6.88
C GLY A 553 17.25 -22.99 -7.87
N VAL A 554 16.11 -22.94 -8.56
CA VAL A 554 15.70 -23.95 -9.56
C VAL A 554 15.59 -23.28 -10.93
N LYS A 555 16.47 -23.70 -11.85
CA LYS A 555 16.50 -23.18 -13.23
C LYS A 555 15.19 -23.48 -13.98
N PRO A 556 14.57 -22.48 -14.64
CA PRO A 556 13.39 -22.67 -15.47
C PRO A 556 13.71 -23.27 -16.84
N LYS A 557 12.67 -23.71 -17.56
CA LYS A 557 12.76 -24.11 -18.97
C LYS A 557 12.58 -22.95 -19.95
N TYR A 558 12.29 -21.76 -19.44
CA TYR A 558 12.09 -20.58 -20.28
C TYR A 558 12.87 -19.39 -19.72
N HIS A 559 13.51 -18.63 -20.62
CA HIS A 559 14.10 -17.33 -20.31
C HIS A 559 13.17 -16.21 -20.79
N TYR A 560 13.36 -15.02 -20.22
CA TYR A 560 12.66 -13.83 -20.65
C TYR A 560 13.34 -13.24 -21.88
N ARG A 561 12.57 -12.92 -22.92
CA ARG A 561 13.08 -12.52 -24.22
C ARG A 561 12.26 -11.37 -24.81
N TRP A 562 12.84 -10.17 -24.87
CA TRP A 562 12.16 -8.97 -25.36
C TRP A 562 11.55 -9.15 -26.75
N TYR A 563 12.25 -9.84 -27.65
CA TYR A 563 11.78 -10.11 -29.01
C TYR A 563 10.45 -10.85 -29.08
N CYS A 564 9.98 -11.51 -28.02
CA CYS A 564 8.66 -12.11 -27.99
C CYS A 564 7.50 -11.07 -28.00
N TYR A 565 7.78 -9.79 -27.77
CA TYR A 565 6.85 -8.69 -28.05
C TYR A 565 6.72 -8.36 -29.54
N THR A 566 7.67 -8.84 -30.35
CA THR A 566 7.65 -8.72 -31.82
C THR A 566 7.18 -10.03 -32.46
N ASP A 567 7.77 -11.16 -32.08
CA ASP A 567 7.45 -12.48 -32.61
C ASP A 567 7.55 -13.53 -31.50
N PRO A 568 6.42 -13.92 -30.88
CA PRO A 568 6.42 -14.94 -29.84
C PRO A 568 6.63 -16.36 -30.39
N THR A 569 6.57 -16.58 -31.71
CA THR A 569 6.71 -17.91 -32.31
C THR A 569 8.12 -18.48 -32.17
N ILE A 570 9.12 -17.63 -31.86
CA ILE A 570 10.48 -18.10 -31.54
C ILE A 570 10.50 -19.05 -30.34
N GLY A 571 9.53 -18.95 -29.43
CA GLY A 571 9.38 -19.85 -28.29
C GLY A 571 8.85 -21.25 -28.65
N LEU A 572 8.35 -21.42 -29.86
CA LEU A 572 7.99 -22.74 -30.43
C LEU A 572 9.19 -23.39 -31.14
N GLY A 573 10.31 -22.68 -31.26
CA GLY A 573 11.55 -23.13 -31.88
C GLY A 573 12.40 -24.04 -30.99
N PRO A 574 13.65 -24.33 -31.40
CA PRO A 574 14.60 -25.05 -30.57
C PRO A 574 15.00 -24.22 -29.34
N PRO A 575 15.39 -24.88 -28.22
CA PRO A 575 15.90 -24.17 -27.05
C PRO A 575 17.25 -23.51 -27.33
N ALA A 576 17.60 -22.54 -26.49
CA ALA A 576 18.84 -21.77 -26.60
C ALA A 576 20.10 -22.65 -26.56
N GLY A 577 21.06 -22.30 -27.43
CA GLY A 577 22.30 -23.05 -27.64
C GLY A 577 23.30 -22.97 -26.48
N PRO A 578 24.38 -23.78 -26.51
CA PRO A 578 25.38 -23.88 -25.43
C PRO A 578 26.14 -22.58 -25.13
N GLU A 579 26.17 -21.62 -26.06
CA GLU A 579 26.84 -20.32 -25.95
C GLU A 579 26.06 -19.26 -25.16
N THR A 580 24.83 -19.57 -24.73
CA THR A 580 23.87 -18.61 -24.16
C THR A 580 23.94 -18.47 -22.64
N GLY A 581 25.02 -18.97 -22.02
CA GLY A 581 25.25 -18.85 -20.58
C GLY A 581 24.20 -19.57 -19.73
N TRP A 582 23.55 -18.86 -18.83
CA TRP A 582 22.53 -19.42 -17.95
C TRP A 582 21.33 -19.96 -18.71
N ALA A 583 21.02 -19.38 -19.88
CA ALA A 583 19.82 -19.67 -20.65
C ALA A 583 19.92 -20.93 -21.52
N VAL A 584 21.06 -21.63 -21.52
CA VAL A 584 21.25 -22.90 -22.26
C VAL A 584 20.07 -23.86 -21.99
N ASP A 585 19.56 -24.52 -23.02
CA ASP A 585 18.42 -25.45 -22.94
C ASP A 585 17.08 -24.83 -22.48
N THR A 586 16.94 -23.50 -22.54
CA THR A 586 15.68 -22.80 -22.24
C THR A 586 15.04 -22.18 -23.49
N LEU A 587 13.72 -22.00 -23.47
CA LEU A 587 12.93 -21.41 -24.56
C LEU A 587 12.61 -19.93 -24.28
N PRO A 588 12.58 -19.07 -25.30
CA PRO A 588 12.25 -17.65 -25.14
C PRO A 588 10.75 -17.45 -24.82
N SER A 589 10.45 -16.48 -23.96
CA SER A 589 9.07 -16.14 -23.58
C SER A 589 8.96 -14.71 -23.02
N VAL A 590 7.75 -14.16 -23.04
CA VAL A 590 7.28 -13.09 -22.14
C VAL A 590 5.96 -13.55 -21.52
N CYS A 591 5.42 -12.81 -20.56
CA CYS A 591 4.26 -13.24 -19.76
C CYS A 591 3.06 -13.73 -20.58
N SER A 592 2.59 -12.95 -21.56
CA SER A 592 1.45 -13.27 -22.41
C SER A 592 1.77 -14.39 -23.41
N SER A 593 2.92 -14.33 -24.07
CA SER A 593 3.34 -15.37 -25.02
C SER A 593 3.59 -16.70 -24.32
N TYR A 594 4.02 -16.69 -23.06
CA TYR A 594 4.17 -17.88 -22.24
C TYR A 594 2.83 -18.61 -22.04
N VAL A 595 1.78 -17.88 -21.66
CA VAL A 595 0.43 -18.45 -21.54
C VAL A 595 -0.06 -18.97 -22.89
N TRP A 596 0.09 -18.17 -23.95
CA TRP A 596 -0.27 -18.54 -25.31
C TRP A 596 0.41 -19.83 -25.75
N MET A 597 1.73 -19.96 -25.60
CA MET A 597 2.48 -21.16 -25.98
C MET A 597 1.98 -22.42 -25.26
N HIS A 598 1.72 -22.32 -23.95
CA HIS A 598 1.20 -23.45 -23.18
C HIS A 598 -0.24 -23.83 -23.59
N ALA A 599 -1.07 -22.85 -23.93
CA ALA A 599 -2.39 -23.10 -24.51
C ALA A 599 -2.29 -23.81 -25.86
N LYS A 600 -1.45 -23.32 -26.77
CA LYS A 600 -1.23 -23.92 -28.10
C LYS A 600 -0.61 -25.32 -28.02
N ALA A 601 0.33 -25.55 -27.10
CA ALA A 601 0.95 -26.87 -26.89
C ALA A 601 -0.06 -27.94 -26.45
N LEU A 602 -1.18 -27.54 -25.85
CA LEU A 602 -2.29 -28.41 -25.45
C LEU A 602 -3.46 -28.41 -26.45
N GLY A 603 -3.28 -27.78 -27.61
CA GLY A 603 -4.28 -27.74 -28.68
C GLY A 603 -5.49 -26.86 -28.36
N ALA A 604 -5.36 -25.90 -27.45
CA ALA A 604 -6.42 -24.93 -27.20
C ALA A 604 -6.65 -24.03 -28.41
N HIS A 605 -7.91 -23.66 -28.62
CA HIS A 605 -8.35 -22.65 -29.57
C HIS A 605 -8.51 -21.33 -28.81
N LEU A 606 -8.03 -20.23 -29.37
CA LEU A 606 -8.10 -18.90 -28.74
C LEU A 606 -8.99 -17.93 -29.51
N GLU A 607 -8.94 -17.95 -30.84
CA GLU A 607 -9.84 -17.22 -31.76
C GLU A 607 -10.49 -18.15 -32.79
N THR A 608 -9.83 -19.26 -33.10
CA THR A 608 -10.29 -20.16 -34.16
C THR A 608 -9.82 -21.59 -33.95
N SER A 609 -10.55 -22.51 -34.58
CA SER A 609 -10.14 -23.92 -34.65
C SER A 609 -8.99 -24.17 -35.62
N GLN A 610 -8.65 -23.18 -36.45
CA GLN A 610 -7.57 -23.23 -37.43
C GLN A 610 -6.22 -22.84 -36.82
N THR A 611 -5.13 -23.06 -37.55
CA THR A 611 -3.79 -22.62 -37.11
C THR A 611 -3.59 -21.12 -37.26
N LEU A 612 -4.27 -20.50 -38.23
CA LEU A 612 -4.18 -19.08 -38.56
C LEU A 612 -5.55 -18.45 -38.36
N VAL A 613 -5.57 -17.27 -37.73
CA VAL A 613 -6.77 -16.46 -37.54
C VAL A 613 -7.02 -15.60 -38.78
N THR A 614 -8.29 -15.46 -39.16
CA THR A 614 -8.72 -14.61 -40.26
C THR A 614 -9.61 -13.48 -39.74
N PRO A 615 -9.78 -12.37 -40.48
CA PRO A 615 -10.65 -11.29 -40.04
C PRO A 615 -12.12 -11.69 -39.83
N THR A 616 -12.55 -12.85 -40.33
CA THR A 616 -13.91 -13.37 -40.10
C THR A 616 -14.04 -14.22 -38.84
N ASP A 617 -12.92 -14.61 -38.22
CA ASP A 617 -12.92 -15.29 -36.93
C ASP A 617 -13.12 -14.28 -35.78
N LEU A 618 -12.60 -13.05 -35.92
CA LEU A 618 -12.72 -12.00 -34.90
C LEU A 618 -14.17 -11.56 -34.65
N GLU A 619 -14.53 -11.34 -33.38
CA GLU A 619 -15.82 -10.75 -33.05
C GLU A 619 -15.88 -9.28 -33.51
N PRO A 620 -17.06 -8.76 -33.91
CA PRO A 620 -17.20 -7.34 -34.24
C PRO A 620 -16.74 -6.40 -33.13
N LYS A 621 -16.93 -6.79 -31.86
CA LYS A 621 -16.53 -6.02 -30.69
C LYS A 621 -15.01 -5.93 -30.57
N ASP A 622 -14.28 -7.02 -30.85
CA ASP A 622 -12.82 -7.03 -30.77
C ASP A 622 -12.24 -6.08 -31.82
N VAL A 623 -12.78 -6.12 -33.05
CA VAL A 623 -12.40 -5.21 -34.14
C VAL A 623 -12.69 -3.76 -33.78
N GLU A 624 -13.84 -3.46 -33.16
CA GLU A 624 -14.16 -2.12 -32.64
C GLU A 624 -13.16 -1.63 -31.59
N THR A 625 -12.63 -2.56 -30.79
CA THR A 625 -11.59 -2.28 -29.79
C THR A 625 -10.16 -2.39 -30.32
N GLY A 626 -9.96 -2.59 -31.62
CA GLY A 626 -8.65 -2.52 -32.27
C GLY A 626 -8.00 -3.86 -32.65
N ALA A 627 -8.69 -5.00 -32.55
CA ALA A 627 -8.15 -6.29 -32.99
C ALA A 627 -7.94 -6.30 -34.52
N VAL A 628 -6.71 -6.61 -34.95
CA VAL A 628 -6.33 -6.73 -36.36
C VAL A 628 -5.51 -8.00 -36.56
N VAL A 629 -5.74 -8.69 -37.67
CA VAL A 629 -4.99 -9.90 -38.06
C VAL A 629 -4.63 -9.88 -39.54
N ARG A 630 -3.55 -10.57 -39.90
CA ARG A 630 -3.09 -10.80 -41.27
C ARG A 630 -3.38 -12.25 -41.67
N PRO A 631 -3.36 -12.58 -42.98
CA PRO A 631 -3.55 -13.97 -43.44
C PRO A 631 -2.53 -14.99 -42.91
N THR A 632 -1.46 -14.52 -42.26
CA THR A 632 -0.39 -15.35 -41.67
C THR A 632 -0.40 -15.33 -40.15
N THR A 633 -1.32 -14.59 -39.51
CA THR A 633 -1.34 -14.42 -38.06
C THR A 633 -1.76 -15.73 -37.40
N PRO A 634 -0.94 -16.31 -36.50
CA PRO A 634 -1.30 -17.51 -35.74
C PRO A 634 -2.48 -17.29 -34.79
N ASP A 635 -3.26 -18.34 -34.54
CA ASP A 635 -4.39 -18.32 -33.59
C ASP A 635 -3.97 -17.80 -32.19
N GLY A 636 -4.70 -16.80 -31.69
CA GLY A 636 -4.46 -16.12 -30.41
C GLY A 636 -3.40 -15.00 -30.44
N LEU A 637 -2.82 -14.69 -31.61
CA LEU A 637 -1.95 -13.54 -31.83
C LEU A 637 -2.64 -12.46 -32.67
N TYR A 638 -2.09 -11.24 -32.62
CA TYR A 638 -2.64 -10.05 -33.25
C TYR A 638 -1.58 -9.25 -33.96
N ASN A 639 -1.98 -8.60 -35.05
CA ASN A 639 -1.08 -7.83 -35.87
C ASN A 639 -0.82 -6.44 -35.27
N TYR A 640 0.46 -6.12 -35.13
CA TYR A 640 0.96 -4.78 -34.92
C TYR A 640 1.59 -4.28 -36.22
N SER A 641 1.08 -3.17 -36.75
CA SER A 641 1.60 -2.59 -37.99
C SER A 641 3.01 -2.03 -37.81
N ALA A 642 3.76 -1.94 -38.90
CA ALA A 642 5.08 -1.32 -38.90
C ALA A 642 5.08 0.08 -38.29
N GLN A 643 4.04 0.89 -38.55
CA GLN A 643 3.92 2.25 -38.01
C GLN A 643 3.68 2.24 -36.50
N GLU A 644 2.79 1.39 -35.98
CA GLU A 644 2.56 1.27 -34.53
C GLU A 644 3.81 0.83 -33.80
N ARG A 645 4.54 -0.14 -34.36
CA ARG A 645 5.82 -0.59 -33.82
C ARG A 645 6.86 0.54 -33.85
N HIS A 646 6.87 1.35 -34.90
CA HIS A 646 7.80 2.48 -35.03
C HIS A 646 7.49 3.60 -34.03
N ASP A 647 6.21 3.93 -33.81
CA ASP A 647 5.78 4.91 -32.80
C ASP A 647 6.23 4.45 -31.40
N ALA A 648 5.97 3.19 -31.04
CA ALA A 648 6.39 2.61 -29.76
C ALA A 648 7.92 2.52 -29.60
N ALA A 649 8.64 2.18 -30.69
CA ALA A 649 10.10 2.13 -30.69
C ALA A 649 10.70 3.51 -30.43
N ASN A 650 10.24 4.58 -31.09
CA ASN A 650 10.79 5.92 -30.85
C ASN A 650 10.59 6.38 -29.40
N TRP A 651 9.41 6.14 -28.82
CA TRP A 651 9.18 6.44 -27.41
C TRP A 651 10.15 5.67 -26.49
N LEU A 652 10.38 4.39 -26.79
CA LEU A 652 11.31 3.56 -26.01
C LEU A 652 12.76 4.05 -26.16
N PHE A 653 13.16 4.46 -27.36
CA PHE A 653 14.48 5.04 -27.63
C PHE A 653 14.69 6.29 -26.78
N GLU A 654 13.77 7.26 -26.87
CA GLU A 654 13.84 8.51 -26.12
C GLU A 654 13.89 8.25 -24.60
N THR A 655 13.06 7.31 -24.12
CA THR A 655 13.01 6.96 -22.69
C THR A 655 14.33 6.36 -22.20
N VAL A 656 14.88 5.38 -22.92
CA VAL A 656 16.13 4.71 -22.53
C VAL A 656 17.33 5.64 -22.69
N HIS A 657 17.37 6.43 -23.78
CA HIS A 657 18.39 7.44 -24.02
C HIS A 657 18.41 8.48 -22.88
N ASN A 658 17.26 9.04 -22.51
CA ASN A 658 17.17 10.04 -21.45
C ASN A 658 17.59 9.46 -20.09
N GLN A 659 17.15 8.24 -19.75
CA GLN A 659 17.59 7.57 -18.52
C GLN A 659 19.12 7.35 -18.48
N ALA A 660 19.73 7.01 -19.62
CA ALA A 660 21.17 6.86 -19.72
C ALA A 660 21.89 8.21 -19.60
N PHE A 661 21.35 9.25 -20.23
CA PHE A 661 21.88 10.62 -20.21
C PHE A 661 21.83 11.23 -18.79
N GLU A 662 20.69 11.14 -18.09
CA GLU A 662 20.51 11.65 -16.73
C GLU A 662 21.47 10.98 -15.74
N LYS A 663 21.63 9.65 -15.82
CA LYS A 663 22.57 8.90 -14.96
C LYS A 663 24.04 9.26 -15.21
N ALA A 664 24.36 9.90 -16.33
CA ALA A 664 25.71 10.34 -16.66
C ALA A 664 26.08 11.72 -16.05
N GLY A 665 25.09 12.49 -15.58
CA GLY A 665 25.28 13.80 -14.92
C GLY A 665 25.99 14.86 -15.79
N TRP A 666 26.75 15.77 -15.14
CA TRP A 666 27.53 16.88 -15.75
C TRP A 666 28.47 16.49 -16.92
N PHE A 667 28.73 15.21 -17.17
CA PHE A 667 29.57 14.73 -18.28
C PHE A 667 28.85 14.67 -19.65
N GLY A 668 27.59 15.11 -19.74
CA GLY A 668 26.65 14.88 -20.86
C GLY A 668 27.11 15.21 -22.29
N GLU A 669 28.07 16.11 -22.53
CA GLU A 669 28.56 16.38 -23.91
C GLU A 669 29.60 15.37 -24.43
N ALA A 670 30.28 14.62 -23.55
CA ALA A 670 31.26 13.59 -23.95
C ALA A 670 30.66 12.17 -24.02
N LEU A 671 29.39 12.01 -23.65
CA LEU A 671 28.72 10.73 -23.37
C LEU A 671 27.45 10.47 -24.19
N THR A 672 27.10 11.35 -25.14
CA THR A 672 25.96 11.16 -26.05
C THR A 672 26.02 9.84 -26.82
N ASP A 673 27.23 9.44 -27.25
CA ASP A 673 27.50 8.17 -27.92
C ASP A 673 27.08 6.96 -27.06
N GLY A 674 27.35 7.02 -25.75
CA GLY A 674 27.01 5.93 -24.83
C GLY A 674 25.51 5.80 -24.55
N ALA A 675 24.77 6.91 -24.55
CA ALA A 675 23.32 6.90 -24.41
C ALA A 675 22.63 6.36 -25.68
N ASP A 676 23.12 6.77 -26.86
CA ASP A 676 22.67 6.25 -28.16
C ASP A 676 22.94 4.74 -28.27
N ASP A 677 24.14 4.27 -27.90
CA ASP A 677 24.52 2.86 -27.92
C ASP A 677 23.60 1.99 -27.05
N ILE A 678 23.35 2.42 -25.81
CA ILE A 678 22.44 1.74 -24.88
C ILE A 678 21.04 1.65 -25.47
N ALA A 679 20.52 2.75 -26.02
CA ALA A 679 19.18 2.81 -26.58
C ALA A 679 19.06 1.93 -27.83
N ASN A 680 19.97 2.07 -28.80
CA ASN A 680 20.00 1.25 -30.01
C ASN A 680 20.10 -0.25 -29.70
N GLN A 681 20.99 -0.64 -28.78
CA GLN A 681 21.17 -2.04 -28.41
C GLN A 681 19.90 -2.61 -27.77
N PHE A 682 19.28 -1.86 -26.86
CA PHE A 682 18.04 -2.27 -26.21
C PHE A 682 16.91 -2.43 -27.25
N LEU A 683 16.75 -1.46 -28.15
CA LEU A 683 15.73 -1.51 -29.19
C LEU A 683 15.95 -2.63 -30.19
N ASN A 684 17.18 -2.91 -30.61
CA ASN A 684 17.47 -4.04 -31.50
C ASN A 684 17.18 -5.39 -30.83
N ALA A 685 17.34 -5.51 -29.51
CA ALA A 685 16.94 -6.70 -28.77
C ALA A 685 15.41 -6.91 -28.79
N PHE A 686 14.60 -5.84 -28.83
CA PHE A 686 13.15 -5.89 -28.98
C PHE A 686 12.70 -6.13 -30.43
N ALA A 687 13.29 -5.39 -31.36
CA ALA A 687 12.81 -5.27 -32.74
C ALA A 687 13.32 -6.38 -33.65
N ASN A 688 14.57 -6.82 -33.45
CA ASN A 688 15.36 -7.62 -34.38
C ASN A 688 16.00 -8.86 -33.73
N ASP A 689 15.78 -9.08 -32.44
CA ASP A 689 16.41 -10.13 -31.64
C ASP A 689 17.95 -9.99 -31.57
N ASP A 690 18.46 -8.77 -31.72
CA ASP A 690 19.90 -8.48 -31.74
C ASP A 690 20.34 -7.72 -30.48
N GLY A 691 21.00 -8.42 -29.57
CA GLY A 691 21.56 -7.84 -28.35
C GLY A 691 22.96 -7.26 -28.52
N ASP A 692 23.58 -7.38 -29.70
CA ASP A 692 24.91 -6.83 -30.00
C ASP A 692 24.82 -5.50 -30.76
N GLY A 693 23.65 -5.16 -31.32
CA GLY A 693 23.41 -4.04 -32.22
C GLY A 693 23.39 -2.64 -31.57
N LYS A 694 24.43 -2.25 -30.84
CA LYS A 694 24.55 -0.90 -30.25
C LYS A 694 24.80 0.21 -31.29
N ASP A 695 25.60 -0.08 -32.32
CA ASP A 695 25.89 0.86 -33.41
C ASP A 695 24.84 0.80 -34.55
N SER A 696 23.75 0.05 -34.36
CA SER A 696 22.80 -0.29 -35.42
C SER A 696 21.48 0.45 -35.23
N GLU A 697 21.01 1.11 -36.30
CA GLU A 697 19.67 1.71 -36.36
C GLU A 697 18.65 0.80 -37.06
N GLU A 698 18.92 -0.51 -37.20
CA GLU A 698 18.02 -1.45 -37.87
C GLU A 698 16.62 -1.50 -37.23
N TRP A 699 16.51 -1.16 -35.94
CA TRP A 699 15.22 -0.99 -35.27
C TRP A 699 14.32 0.07 -35.91
N LYS A 700 14.82 0.94 -36.79
CA LYS A 700 14.01 1.93 -37.53
C LYS A 700 13.31 1.32 -38.75
N ASP A 701 13.80 0.21 -39.32
CA ASP A 701 13.21 -0.47 -40.50
C ASP A 701 12.24 -1.60 -40.08
N LEU A 702 11.22 -1.23 -39.30
CA LEU A 702 10.26 -2.19 -38.76
C LEU A 702 9.24 -2.64 -39.80
N ARG A 703 8.79 -3.89 -39.64
CA ARG A 703 7.75 -4.52 -40.46
C ARG A 703 6.54 -4.85 -39.61
N ASP A 704 5.42 -5.14 -40.24
CA ASP A 704 4.27 -5.71 -39.55
C ASP A 704 4.66 -7.03 -38.85
N ALA A 705 4.26 -7.18 -37.59
CA ALA A 705 4.54 -8.37 -36.79
C ALA A 705 3.29 -8.87 -36.07
N ASP A 706 3.31 -10.11 -35.60
CA ASP A 706 2.19 -10.73 -34.89
C ASP A 706 2.64 -11.08 -33.47
N ALA A 707 1.96 -10.54 -32.46
CA ALA A 707 2.29 -10.73 -31.05
C ALA A 707 1.02 -10.78 -30.19
N VAL A 708 1.17 -10.96 -28.89
CA VAL A 708 0.05 -10.94 -27.93
C VAL A 708 0.48 -10.15 -26.70
N SER A 709 -0.25 -9.08 -26.37
CA SER A 709 -0.16 -8.35 -25.10
C SER A 709 -1.14 -8.95 -24.08
N PRO A 710 -1.01 -8.62 -22.79
CA PRO A 710 -2.04 -8.94 -21.80
C PRO A 710 -3.44 -8.40 -22.17
N ASP A 711 -3.55 -7.19 -22.72
CA ASP A 711 -4.82 -6.66 -23.22
C ASP A 711 -5.40 -7.49 -24.37
N ASN A 712 -4.55 -7.95 -25.31
CA ASN A 712 -5.01 -8.80 -26.41
C ASN A 712 -5.60 -10.13 -25.92
N MET A 713 -5.19 -10.64 -24.76
CA MET A 713 -5.77 -11.85 -24.19
C MET A 713 -7.25 -11.68 -23.82
N MET A 714 -7.72 -10.44 -23.64
CA MET A 714 -9.13 -10.14 -23.37
C MET A 714 -10.04 -10.34 -24.59
N TRP A 715 -9.47 -10.42 -25.78
CA TRP A 715 -10.18 -10.71 -27.02
C TRP A 715 -10.32 -12.22 -27.29
N TRP A 716 -9.61 -13.08 -26.53
CA TRP A 716 -9.74 -14.54 -26.71
C TRP A 716 -11.16 -15.03 -26.46
N ASP A 717 -11.63 -15.87 -27.38
CA ASP A 717 -12.99 -16.38 -27.48
C ASP A 717 -13.50 -17.05 -26.19
N ALA A 718 -14.80 -16.90 -26.00
CA ALA A 718 -15.54 -17.63 -24.99
C ALA A 718 -15.74 -19.11 -25.38
N PRO A 719 -16.03 -19.99 -24.41
CA PRO A 719 -16.33 -21.40 -24.71
C PRO A 719 -17.43 -21.63 -25.76
N ALA A 720 -18.42 -20.74 -25.86
CA ALA A 720 -19.47 -20.84 -26.87
C ALA A 720 -18.97 -20.66 -28.33
N GLN A 721 -17.84 -19.98 -28.53
CA GLN A 721 -17.17 -19.85 -29.85
C GLN A 721 -16.07 -20.89 -30.07
N GLY A 722 -15.76 -21.68 -29.05
CA GLY A 722 -14.73 -22.72 -29.11
C GLY A 722 -13.45 -22.35 -28.35
N GLY A 723 -13.35 -21.13 -27.82
CA GLY A 723 -12.27 -20.69 -26.95
C GLY A 723 -12.36 -21.22 -25.52
N LEU A 724 -11.56 -20.67 -24.61
CA LEU A 724 -11.51 -21.09 -23.20
C LEU A 724 -11.79 -19.96 -22.19
N TYR A 725 -11.71 -18.69 -22.60
CA TYR A 725 -11.75 -17.56 -21.67
C TYR A 725 -12.98 -16.68 -21.96
N GLY A 726 -12.86 -15.63 -22.76
CA GLY A 726 -13.98 -14.79 -23.20
C GLY A 726 -14.74 -14.04 -22.09
N TYR A 727 -14.23 -14.00 -20.86
CA TYR A 727 -14.81 -13.23 -19.78
C TYR A 727 -13.73 -12.61 -18.89
N VAL A 728 -13.93 -11.35 -18.56
CA VAL A 728 -13.00 -10.56 -17.76
C VAL A 728 -13.74 -9.76 -16.69
N GLU A 729 -13.17 -9.69 -15.50
CA GLU A 729 -13.67 -8.85 -14.39
C GLU A 729 -12.49 -8.40 -13.50
N PRO A 730 -12.65 -7.35 -12.67
CA PRO A 730 -11.63 -6.94 -11.71
C PRO A 730 -11.15 -8.09 -10.82
N ALA A 731 -9.84 -8.17 -10.60
CA ALA A 731 -9.23 -9.12 -9.70
C ALA A 731 -9.40 -8.69 -8.26
N ILE A 732 -9.90 -9.62 -7.45
CA ILE A 732 -10.23 -9.37 -6.06
C ILE A 732 -9.07 -9.84 -5.18
N TYR A 733 -8.20 -8.90 -4.81
CA TYR A 733 -7.04 -9.17 -3.96
C TYR A 733 -7.42 -9.22 -2.49
N ARG A 734 -6.85 -10.17 -1.76
CA ARG A 734 -7.01 -10.27 -0.32
C ARG A 734 -5.68 -10.49 0.35
N GLU A 735 -5.28 -9.56 1.22
CA GLU A 735 -4.04 -9.61 1.99
C GLU A 735 -3.95 -10.82 2.94
N PRO A 736 -2.73 -11.19 3.37
CA PRO A 736 -2.53 -12.20 4.39
C PRO A 736 -3.21 -11.82 5.70
N ARG A 737 -3.99 -12.74 6.27
CA ARG A 737 -4.73 -12.48 7.53
C ARG A 737 -5.03 -13.76 8.30
N VAL A 738 -5.33 -13.60 9.58
CA VAL A 738 -5.68 -14.72 10.45
C VAL A 738 -7.12 -15.15 10.14
N GLU A 739 -7.33 -16.42 9.83
CA GLU A 739 -8.66 -16.99 9.61
C GLU A 739 -8.84 -18.25 10.47
N SER A 740 -10.07 -18.45 10.96
CA SER A 740 -10.46 -19.70 11.59
C SER A 740 -10.65 -20.77 10.51
N TYR A 741 -9.67 -21.66 10.40
CA TYR A 741 -9.60 -22.71 9.40
C TYR A 741 -10.10 -24.04 9.96
N THR A 742 -11.11 -24.61 9.32
CA THR A 742 -11.59 -25.96 9.67
C THR A 742 -10.86 -27.01 8.84
N VAL A 743 -10.16 -27.91 9.52
CA VAL A 743 -9.30 -28.91 8.86
C VAL A 743 -10.15 -29.95 8.13
N SER A 744 -9.79 -30.22 6.88
CA SER A 744 -10.37 -31.30 6.09
C SER A 744 -9.43 -32.51 6.04
N LYS A 745 -10.01 -33.71 6.04
CA LYS A 745 -9.27 -34.98 5.97
C LYS A 745 -9.91 -35.93 4.96
N TRP A 746 -9.08 -36.77 4.34
CA TRP A 746 -9.54 -37.85 3.48
C TRP A 746 -10.37 -38.87 4.27
N LYS A 747 -11.58 -39.15 3.82
CA LYS A 747 -12.48 -40.13 4.43
C LYS A 747 -13.01 -41.09 3.37
N LYS A 748 -13.14 -42.36 3.76
CA LYS A 748 -13.70 -43.38 2.87
C LYS A 748 -15.22 -43.25 2.80
N VAL A 749 -15.75 -43.03 1.60
CA VAL A 749 -17.18 -42.85 1.35
C VAL A 749 -17.58 -43.56 0.07
N VAL A 750 -18.62 -44.38 0.13
CA VAL A 750 -19.11 -45.17 -1.02
C VAL A 750 -20.50 -44.73 -1.47
N THR A 751 -21.27 -44.12 -0.57
CA THR A 751 -22.62 -43.61 -0.85
C THR A 751 -22.56 -42.16 -1.30
N ARG A 752 -23.45 -41.82 -2.23
CA ARG A 752 -23.55 -40.47 -2.81
C ARG A 752 -25.01 -40.01 -2.78
N GLY A 753 -25.21 -38.71 -2.71
CA GLY A 753 -26.48 -38.03 -2.79
C GLY A 753 -26.41 -36.81 -3.70
N ARG A 754 -27.41 -35.95 -3.60
CA ARG A 754 -27.55 -34.72 -4.36
C ARG A 754 -27.68 -33.53 -3.43
N ILE A 755 -27.05 -32.42 -3.79
CA ILE A 755 -27.28 -31.12 -3.14
C ILE A 755 -27.94 -30.21 -4.17
N ARG A 756 -28.99 -29.48 -3.78
CA ARG A 756 -29.59 -28.44 -4.63
C ARG A 756 -30.08 -27.26 -3.79
N GLY A 757 -30.40 -26.16 -4.45
CA GLY A 757 -31.04 -25.02 -3.79
C GLY A 757 -31.02 -23.78 -4.65
N THR A 758 -31.15 -22.63 -4.01
CA THR A 758 -31.07 -21.31 -4.65
C THR A 758 -30.01 -20.44 -4.00
N VAL A 759 -29.28 -19.68 -4.81
CA VAL A 759 -28.41 -18.60 -4.35
C VAL A 759 -29.12 -17.26 -4.54
N ARG A 760 -29.15 -16.46 -3.48
CA ARG A 760 -29.80 -15.15 -3.46
C ARG A 760 -28.84 -14.09 -2.95
N GLY A 761 -28.95 -12.89 -3.48
CA GLY A 761 -28.37 -11.66 -2.95
C GLY A 761 -29.48 -10.74 -2.45
N GLU A 762 -29.12 -9.50 -2.09
CA GLU A 762 -30.08 -8.50 -1.62
C GLU A 762 -31.14 -8.17 -2.68
N ALA A 763 -30.74 -8.10 -3.96
CA ALA A 763 -31.61 -7.78 -5.09
C ALA A 763 -32.47 -8.96 -5.60
N GLY A 764 -32.29 -10.18 -5.08
CA GLY A 764 -33.01 -11.38 -5.51
C GLY A 764 -32.12 -12.55 -5.92
N PRO A 765 -32.58 -13.47 -6.80
CA PRO A 765 -31.77 -14.61 -7.24
C PRO A 765 -30.51 -14.17 -7.99
N VAL A 766 -29.40 -14.86 -7.77
CA VAL A 766 -28.10 -14.51 -8.38
C VAL A 766 -27.76 -15.53 -9.45
N SER A 767 -27.59 -15.08 -10.69
CA SER A 767 -27.15 -15.91 -11.82
C SER A 767 -25.63 -16.01 -11.91
N GLY A 768 -25.12 -17.17 -12.33
CA GLY A 768 -23.69 -17.40 -12.53
C GLY A 768 -22.86 -17.35 -11.25
N ALA A 769 -23.47 -17.50 -10.08
CA ALA A 769 -22.73 -17.67 -8.83
C ALA A 769 -22.08 -19.05 -8.80
N ILE A 770 -20.80 -19.11 -8.44
CA ILE A 770 -20.13 -20.39 -8.23
C ILE A 770 -20.65 -21.01 -6.95
N VAL A 771 -20.88 -22.33 -6.95
CA VAL A 771 -21.22 -23.12 -5.77
C VAL A 771 -20.30 -24.33 -5.72
N GLN A 772 -19.47 -24.40 -4.69
CA GLN A 772 -18.41 -25.40 -4.53
C GLN A 772 -18.56 -26.16 -3.22
N VAL A 773 -18.41 -27.48 -3.29
CA VAL A 773 -18.31 -28.36 -2.11
C VAL A 773 -16.83 -28.67 -1.82
N TYR A 774 -16.09 -29.01 -2.86
CA TYR A 774 -14.63 -29.17 -2.92
C TYR A 774 -14.23 -29.12 -4.39
N ASP A 775 -12.93 -28.98 -4.68
CA ASP A 775 -12.41 -28.91 -6.03
C ASP A 775 -12.74 -30.18 -6.85
N GLY A 776 -13.33 -30.00 -8.04
CA GLY A 776 -13.95 -31.09 -8.82
C GLY A 776 -15.42 -31.40 -8.46
N LYS A 777 -16.02 -30.72 -7.47
CA LYS A 777 -17.47 -30.71 -7.18
C LYS A 777 -17.99 -29.28 -7.05
N THR A 778 -18.04 -28.64 -8.21
CA THR A 778 -18.44 -27.25 -8.40
C THR A 778 -19.55 -27.16 -9.46
N THR A 779 -20.44 -26.20 -9.32
CA THR A 779 -21.48 -25.85 -10.30
C THR A 779 -21.70 -24.34 -10.31
N PHE A 780 -22.48 -23.86 -11.28
CA PHE A 780 -22.92 -22.47 -11.35
C PHE A 780 -24.44 -22.37 -11.26
N THR A 781 -24.92 -21.26 -10.73
CA THR A 781 -26.37 -21.00 -10.66
C THR A 781 -26.93 -20.61 -12.02
N ALA A 782 -28.13 -21.10 -12.31
CA ALA A 782 -28.89 -20.71 -13.49
C ALA A 782 -29.41 -19.26 -13.38
N ALA A 783 -30.10 -18.79 -14.43
CA ALA A 783 -30.69 -17.44 -14.48
C ALA A 783 -31.66 -17.14 -13.32
N ASP A 784 -32.33 -18.17 -12.79
CA ASP A 784 -33.25 -18.07 -11.65
C ASP A 784 -32.56 -18.27 -10.28
N GLY A 785 -31.24 -18.35 -10.26
CA GLY A 785 -30.43 -18.58 -9.07
C GLY A 785 -30.41 -20.02 -8.57
N THR A 786 -31.07 -20.96 -9.26
CA THR A 786 -31.06 -22.38 -8.85
C THR A 786 -29.74 -23.05 -9.17
N TYR A 787 -29.33 -24.01 -8.34
CA TYR A 787 -28.18 -24.87 -8.58
C TYR A 787 -28.45 -26.32 -8.18
N ALA A 788 -27.69 -27.25 -8.76
CA ALA A 788 -27.68 -28.64 -8.36
C ALA A 788 -26.30 -29.27 -8.55
N LEU A 789 -25.88 -30.04 -7.55
CA LEU A 789 -24.68 -30.85 -7.52
C LEU A 789 -25.10 -32.31 -7.35
N ALA A 790 -24.83 -33.13 -8.36
CA ALA A 790 -25.10 -34.57 -8.34
C ALA A 790 -23.86 -35.36 -7.89
N ASP A 791 -24.10 -36.60 -7.47
CA ASP A 791 -23.05 -37.55 -7.07
C ASP A 791 -22.09 -36.99 -6.02
N VAL A 792 -22.63 -36.26 -5.05
CA VAL A 792 -21.89 -35.71 -3.91
C VAL A 792 -21.78 -36.81 -2.85
N PRO A 793 -20.57 -37.22 -2.44
CA PRO A 793 -20.42 -38.24 -1.41
C PRO A 793 -21.05 -37.82 -0.08
N LEU A 794 -21.61 -38.76 0.68
CA LEU A 794 -22.25 -38.44 1.97
C LEU A 794 -21.22 -38.00 3.03
N GLY A 795 -21.52 -36.94 3.78
CA GLY A 795 -20.74 -36.49 4.94
C GLY A 795 -20.72 -34.98 5.16
N ALA A 796 -19.73 -34.53 5.93
CA ALA A 796 -19.57 -33.14 6.37
C ALA A 796 -18.81 -32.31 5.33
N TYR A 797 -19.36 -31.15 4.99
CA TYR A 797 -18.76 -30.19 4.05
C TYR A 797 -18.99 -28.75 4.48
N GLN A 798 -18.19 -27.86 3.92
CA GLN A 798 -18.46 -26.43 3.89
C GLN A 798 -18.77 -26.05 2.45
N ILE A 799 -20.05 -25.80 2.13
CA ILE A 799 -20.41 -25.27 0.81
C ILE A 799 -20.00 -23.81 0.76
N LYS A 800 -19.25 -23.43 -0.27
CA LYS A 800 -18.87 -22.05 -0.57
C LYS A 800 -19.63 -21.59 -1.79
N ALA A 801 -20.22 -20.40 -1.72
CA ALA A 801 -20.78 -19.74 -2.88
C ALA A 801 -20.28 -18.31 -2.98
N SER A 802 -20.04 -17.83 -4.20
CA SER A 802 -19.62 -16.46 -4.43
C SER A 802 -19.99 -15.95 -5.83
N ARG A 803 -20.05 -14.62 -5.96
CA ARG A 803 -20.22 -13.90 -7.21
C ARG A 803 -19.68 -12.48 -7.07
N VAL A 804 -18.99 -11.99 -8.09
CA VAL A 804 -18.69 -10.55 -8.20
C VAL A 804 -19.93 -9.85 -8.74
N ILE A 805 -20.44 -8.87 -7.99
CA ILE A 805 -21.61 -8.06 -8.34
C ILE A 805 -21.19 -6.60 -8.20
N ASP A 806 -21.25 -5.83 -9.29
CA ASP A 806 -20.84 -4.42 -9.34
C ASP A 806 -19.43 -4.17 -8.77
N GLY A 807 -18.50 -5.09 -9.05
CA GLY A 807 -17.10 -5.01 -8.57
C GLY A 807 -16.86 -5.55 -7.16
N VAL A 808 -17.90 -5.95 -6.43
CA VAL A 808 -17.81 -6.44 -5.05
C VAL A 808 -17.91 -7.95 -4.98
N LEU A 809 -17.05 -8.61 -4.22
CA LEU A 809 -17.14 -10.06 -4.00
C LEU A 809 -18.20 -10.39 -2.93
N TYR A 810 -19.38 -10.76 -3.40
CA TYR A 810 -20.41 -11.34 -2.53
C TYR A 810 -20.10 -12.82 -2.30
N SER A 811 -20.09 -13.25 -1.04
CA SER A 811 -19.80 -14.64 -0.70
C SER A 811 -20.58 -15.14 0.50
N ALA A 812 -20.67 -16.46 0.62
CA ALA A 812 -21.21 -17.15 1.79
C ALA A 812 -20.57 -18.53 1.94
N GLN A 813 -20.47 -18.99 3.20
CA GLN A 813 -20.00 -20.32 3.55
C GLN A 813 -21.01 -20.98 4.48
N VAL A 814 -21.42 -22.21 4.17
CA VAL A 814 -22.43 -22.96 4.93
C VAL A 814 -21.89 -24.34 5.26
N ASN A 815 -21.71 -24.64 6.54
CA ASN A 815 -21.39 -25.99 6.99
C ASN A 815 -22.63 -26.88 6.91
N ILE A 816 -22.51 -28.05 6.28
CA ILE A 816 -23.59 -28.99 6.04
C ILE A 816 -23.19 -30.43 6.36
N GLU A 817 -24.19 -31.28 6.57
CA GLU A 817 -24.04 -32.75 6.65
C GLU A 817 -24.97 -33.39 5.62
N LEU A 818 -24.41 -33.96 4.55
CA LEU A 818 -25.18 -34.71 3.55
C LEU A 818 -25.35 -36.15 4.04
N ALA A 819 -26.48 -36.43 4.70
CA ALA A 819 -26.77 -37.74 5.32
C ALA A 819 -27.67 -38.68 4.50
N GLY A 820 -28.18 -38.24 3.34
CA GLY A 820 -29.16 -38.99 2.54
C GLY A 820 -29.09 -38.70 1.05
N GLU A 821 -30.12 -39.14 0.31
CA GLU A 821 -30.16 -39.04 -1.16
C GLU A 821 -30.24 -37.60 -1.67
N GLU A 822 -30.84 -36.69 -0.91
CA GLU A 822 -30.98 -35.29 -1.29
C GLU A 822 -30.88 -34.36 -0.06
N LEU A 823 -30.20 -33.23 -0.24
CA LEU A 823 -30.18 -32.11 0.70
C LEU A 823 -30.49 -30.81 -0.06
N VAL A 824 -31.42 -30.01 0.48
CA VAL A 824 -31.73 -28.68 -0.05
C VAL A 824 -31.05 -27.63 0.82
N VAL A 825 -30.24 -26.76 0.20
CA VAL A 825 -29.49 -25.70 0.87
C VAL A 825 -29.68 -24.41 0.09
N ASP A 826 -30.39 -23.44 0.67
CA ASP A 826 -30.44 -22.09 0.11
C ASP A 826 -29.30 -21.25 0.70
N ILE A 827 -28.66 -20.45 -0.13
CA ILE A 827 -27.48 -19.66 0.24
C ILE A 827 -27.77 -18.19 -0.04
N VAL A 828 -27.55 -17.35 0.97
CA VAL A 828 -27.67 -15.90 0.83
C VAL A 828 -26.28 -15.30 0.83
N LEU A 829 -25.86 -14.74 -0.31
CA LEU A 829 -24.57 -14.08 -0.41
C LEU A 829 -24.58 -12.78 0.37
N GLN A 830 -23.45 -12.47 1.02
CA GLN A 830 -23.23 -11.24 1.76
C GLN A 830 -22.00 -10.52 1.20
N PRO A 831 -22.01 -9.18 1.19
CA PRO A 831 -20.82 -8.40 0.87
C PRO A 831 -19.79 -8.47 2.01
N PRO A 832 -18.51 -8.12 1.77
CA PRO A 832 -17.45 -8.15 2.80
C PRO A 832 -17.77 -7.22 3.99
N SER A 833 -17.34 -7.50 5.22
CA SER A 833 -17.64 -6.61 6.37
C SER A 833 -17.29 -5.14 6.11
N GLU A 834 -18.15 -4.20 6.54
CA GLU A 834 -17.92 -2.75 6.45
C GLU A 834 -16.63 -2.29 7.14
N ARG A 835 -16.05 -3.13 8.00
CA ARG A 835 -14.79 -2.87 8.71
C ARG A 835 -13.56 -3.03 7.84
N TYR A 836 -13.65 -3.75 6.71
CA TYR A 836 -12.58 -3.74 5.73
C TYR A 836 -12.72 -2.46 4.90
N ARG A 837 -11.68 -1.64 4.91
CA ARG A 837 -11.64 -0.33 4.27
C ARG A 837 -10.44 -0.24 3.34
N VAL A 838 -10.53 0.64 2.35
CA VAL A 838 -9.40 1.08 1.54
C VAL A 838 -9.29 2.59 1.67
N ALA A 839 -8.09 3.06 2.00
CA ALA A 839 -7.73 4.46 1.83
C ALA A 839 -7.28 4.65 0.37
N GLN A 840 -8.14 5.25 -0.45
CA GLN A 840 -7.79 5.65 -1.81
C GLN A 840 -7.04 6.98 -1.74
N VAL A 841 -5.73 6.93 -1.94
CA VAL A 841 -4.82 8.06 -1.75
C VAL A 841 -4.49 8.66 -3.11
N PHE A 842 -4.76 9.94 -3.26
CA PHE A 842 -4.32 10.77 -4.38
C PHE A 842 -3.29 11.76 -3.87
N ILE A 843 -2.14 11.83 -4.51
CA ILE A 843 -1.12 12.83 -4.22
C ILE A 843 -0.77 13.62 -5.48
N ASP A 844 -0.39 14.87 -5.29
CA ASP A 844 0.10 15.78 -6.32
C ASP A 844 1.31 16.51 -5.74
N PHE A 845 2.48 16.26 -6.31
CA PHE A 845 3.76 16.74 -5.82
C PHE A 845 4.30 17.88 -6.69
N PHE A 846 4.97 18.83 -6.04
CA PHE A 846 5.73 19.87 -6.70
C PHE A 846 7.03 20.14 -5.96
N GLY A 847 8.14 19.97 -6.67
CA GLY A 847 9.48 20.35 -6.24
C GLY A 847 9.86 21.68 -6.88
N ARG A 848 10.43 22.57 -6.09
CA ARG A 848 11.15 23.75 -6.55
C ARG A 848 12.56 23.67 -6.02
N ASP A 849 13.51 23.71 -6.93
CA ASP A 849 14.91 23.98 -6.68
C ASP A 849 15.18 25.45 -7.03
N TYR A 850 15.59 26.24 -6.04
CA TYR A 850 15.82 27.67 -6.17
C TYR A 850 17.31 27.98 -6.36
N GLU A 851 17.67 28.16 -7.62
CA GLU A 851 19.02 28.55 -7.96
C GLU A 851 19.23 30.06 -7.85
N SER A 852 20.11 30.46 -6.94
CA SER A 852 20.47 31.87 -6.78
C SER A 852 21.25 32.43 -7.98
N PHE A 853 21.77 31.56 -8.85
CA PHE A 853 22.46 31.87 -10.10
C PHE A 853 22.17 30.84 -11.21
N ASP A 854 20.93 30.70 -11.67
CA ASP A 854 20.50 30.22 -13.00
C ASP A 854 18.95 30.16 -13.02
N ASP A 855 18.31 29.40 -13.91
CA ASP A 855 16.84 29.23 -13.92
C ASP A 855 16.44 28.14 -12.91
N ASP A 856 15.43 28.41 -12.05
CA ASP A 856 14.86 27.44 -11.10
C ASP A 856 14.52 26.09 -11.78
N GLU A 857 15.00 24.98 -11.23
CA GLU A 857 14.60 23.64 -11.68
C GLU A 857 13.29 23.22 -10.98
N LEU A 858 12.32 22.76 -11.77
CA LEU A 858 10.99 22.39 -11.28
C LEU A 858 10.74 20.91 -11.55
N ASN A 859 10.17 20.23 -10.56
CA ASN A 859 9.66 18.87 -10.72
C ASN A 859 8.17 18.82 -10.43
N ASP A 860 7.41 18.35 -11.40
CA ASP A 860 5.95 18.17 -11.32
C ASP A 860 5.60 16.85 -12.02
N PRO A 861 5.75 15.70 -11.34
CA PRO A 861 5.49 14.39 -11.92
C PRO A 861 3.99 14.15 -12.19
N GLY A 862 3.13 15.10 -11.83
CA GLY A 862 1.69 15.00 -11.95
C GLY A 862 1.04 14.23 -10.80
N PRO A 863 -0.28 13.99 -10.89
CA PRO A 863 -1.03 13.31 -9.84
C PRO A 863 -0.74 11.81 -9.84
N GLU A 864 -0.47 11.26 -8.67
CA GLU A 864 -0.35 9.83 -8.43
C GLU A 864 -1.54 9.30 -7.62
N TYR A 865 -1.83 8.01 -7.83
CA TYR A 865 -2.86 7.29 -7.09
C TYR A 865 -2.34 5.95 -6.58
N PHE A 866 -2.69 5.62 -5.35
CA PHE A 866 -2.52 4.28 -4.79
C PHE A 866 -3.53 4.00 -3.68
N GLU A 867 -3.64 2.74 -3.30
CA GLU A 867 -4.59 2.26 -2.31
C GLU A 867 -3.87 1.63 -1.11
N LEU A 868 -4.33 1.95 0.09
CA LEU A 868 -3.85 1.34 1.34
C LEU A 868 -5.00 0.59 2.02
N GLU A 869 -4.90 -0.74 2.06
CA GLU A 869 -5.90 -1.58 2.70
C GLU A 869 -5.83 -1.49 4.22
N LEU A 870 -7.02 -1.57 4.84
CA LEU A 870 -7.24 -1.53 6.27
C LEU A 870 -8.31 -2.56 6.67
N GLY A 871 -8.17 -3.14 7.85
CA GLY A 871 -9.14 -4.08 8.38
C GLY A 871 -8.93 -4.42 9.85
N PRO A 872 -9.73 -5.34 10.41
CA PRO A 872 -9.60 -5.78 11.80
C PRO A 872 -8.20 -6.28 12.16
N ASP A 873 -7.54 -6.96 11.21
CA ASP A 873 -6.22 -7.57 11.40
C ASP A 873 -5.06 -6.66 10.96
N LYS A 874 -5.37 -5.57 10.26
CA LYS A 874 -4.42 -4.57 9.75
C LYS A 874 -5.02 -3.18 9.94
N THR A 875 -4.98 -2.71 11.18
CA THR A 875 -5.55 -1.41 11.55
C THR A 875 -4.63 -0.25 11.19
N VAL A 876 -3.39 -0.50 10.76
CA VAL A 876 -2.42 0.51 10.34
C VAL A 876 -1.73 0.06 9.06
N HIS A 877 -1.57 0.96 8.11
CA HIS A 877 -0.82 0.73 6.88
C HIS A 877 -0.02 1.99 6.53
N SER A 878 1.27 1.82 6.21
CA SER A 878 2.16 2.92 5.84
C SER A 878 2.83 2.67 4.50
N THR A 879 3.11 3.74 3.77
CA THR A 879 3.90 3.73 2.53
C THR A 879 4.84 4.93 2.48
N GLY A 880 5.89 4.84 1.68
CA GLY A 880 6.85 5.91 1.44
C GLY A 880 6.81 6.42 0.00
N LYS A 881 7.10 7.70 -0.21
CA LYS A 881 7.28 8.32 -1.52
C LYS A 881 8.54 9.18 -1.52
N THR A 882 9.37 9.02 -2.54
CA THR A 882 10.61 9.78 -2.70
C THR A 882 10.57 10.52 -4.02
N TYR A 883 10.86 11.82 -3.99
CA TYR A 883 11.01 12.64 -5.18
C TYR A 883 12.40 13.25 -5.19
N LYS A 884 12.98 13.37 -6.38
CA LYS A 884 14.31 13.91 -6.63
C LYS A 884 14.23 14.90 -7.79
N TRP A 885 14.96 16.00 -7.72
CA TRP A 885 15.05 17.03 -8.75
C TRP A 885 16.24 17.96 -8.51
N GLY A 886 16.55 18.84 -9.47
CA GLY A 886 17.66 19.80 -9.30
C GLY A 886 19.05 19.19 -9.49
N GLY A 887 19.14 17.85 -9.58
CA GLY A 887 20.41 17.16 -9.43
C GLY A 887 20.95 17.15 -7.99
N GLU A 888 20.35 17.89 -7.04
CA GLU A 888 20.81 17.99 -5.66
C GLU A 888 19.72 17.88 -4.58
N VAL A 889 18.43 18.02 -4.94
CA VAL A 889 17.33 18.01 -3.97
C VAL A 889 16.60 16.67 -3.95
N ARG A 890 16.30 16.17 -2.75
CA ARG A 890 15.48 14.97 -2.50
C ARG A 890 14.49 15.23 -1.39
N VAL A 891 13.22 14.86 -1.57
CA VAL A 891 12.24 14.81 -0.47
C VAL A 891 11.70 13.39 -0.31
N GLU A 892 11.54 12.97 0.94
CA GLU A 892 10.96 11.69 1.30
C GLU A 892 9.71 11.92 2.17
N TYR A 893 8.59 11.33 1.78
CA TYR A 893 7.34 11.36 2.53
C TYR A 893 7.00 9.97 3.07
N SER A 894 6.57 9.90 4.33
CA SER A 894 5.93 8.73 4.93
C SER A 894 4.45 9.02 5.14
N ILE A 895 3.59 8.22 4.50
CA ILE A 895 2.12 8.31 4.58
C ILE A 895 1.62 7.11 5.35
N THR A 896 1.02 7.34 6.52
CA THR A 896 0.46 6.32 7.40
C THR A 896 -1.04 6.52 7.56
N VAL A 897 -1.82 5.48 7.27
CA VAL A 897 -3.27 5.45 7.50
C VAL A 897 -3.62 4.49 8.62
N ARG A 898 -4.61 4.84 9.44
CA ARG A 898 -5.07 4.04 10.58
C ARG A 898 -6.59 3.93 10.61
N LEU A 899 -7.09 2.71 10.73
CA LEU A 899 -8.51 2.42 10.87
C LEU A 899 -8.96 2.67 12.31
N LEU A 900 -9.84 3.63 12.48
CA LEU A 900 -10.51 3.92 13.75
C LEU A 900 -11.71 3.00 13.93
N VAL A 901 -12.16 2.89 15.19
CA VAL A 901 -13.22 1.95 15.56
C VAL A 901 -14.56 2.26 14.90
N ASN A 902 -14.83 3.54 14.63
CA ASN A 902 -16.01 4.00 13.90
C ASN A 902 -15.87 3.86 12.36
N ASN A 903 -14.89 3.10 11.88
CA ASN A 903 -14.52 2.92 10.47
C ASN A 903 -14.03 4.20 9.75
N ALA A 904 -13.76 5.28 10.48
CA ALA A 904 -13.02 6.42 9.93
C ALA A 904 -11.53 6.07 9.75
N ILE A 905 -10.85 6.79 8.87
CA ILE A 905 -9.41 6.62 8.63
C ILE A 905 -8.69 7.87 9.14
N ASP A 906 -7.76 7.68 10.06
CA ASP A 906 -6.77 8.70 10.43
C ASP A 906 -5.60 8.65 9.44
N VAL A 907 -5.16 9.80 8.95
CA VAL A 907 -4.07 9.93 7.99
C VAL A 907 -2.98 10.80 8.61
N GLN A 908 -1.76 10.29 8.62
CA GLN A 908 -0.56 11.01 9.02
C GLN A 908 0.42 11.04 7.87
N VAL A 909 0.92 12.23 7.54
CA VAL A 909 1.99 12.43 6.57
C VAL A 909 3.15 13.09 7.27
N GLN A 910 4.34 12.52 7.12
CA GLN A 910 5.61 13.08 7.54
C GLN A 910 6.48 13.26 6.32
N GLY A 911 7.37 14.24 6.29
CA GLY A 911 8.40 14.27 5.28
C GLY A 911 9.69 14.92 5.72
N THR A 912 10.74 14.61 4.99
CA THR A 912 12.12 15.06 5.17
C THR A 912 12.67 15.53 3.83
N LEU A 913 13.23 16.73 3.79
CA LEU A 913 13.90 17.33 2.63
C LEU A 913 15.41 17.25 2.86
N TYR A 914 16.12 16.82 1.83
CA TYR A 914 17.56 16.68 1.77
C TYR A 914 18.08 17.50 0.59
N GLU A 915 19.16 18.23 0.79
CA GLU A 915 19.85 19.02 -0.23
C GLU A 915 21.36 18.75 -0.18
N GLY A 916 22.11 19.11 -1.21
CA GLY A 916 23.55 18.84 -1.20
C GLY A 916 24.21 19.08 -2.54
N THR A 917 24.98 18.09 -3.01
CA THR A 917 25.64 18.15 -4.34
C THR A 917 25.22 17.01 -5.25
N SER A 918 24.22 16.24 -4.80
CA SER A 918 23.64 15.10 -5.50
C SER A 918 22.30 14.74 -4.86
N GLU A 919 21.35 14.25 -5.63
CA GLU A 919 20.04 13.76 -5.13
C GLU A 919 20.12 12.50 -4.24
N ASP A 920 21.32 11.94 -4.06
CA ASP A 920 21.62 10.86 -3.10
C ASP A 920 22.25 11.39 -1.79
N THR A 921 22.25 12.71 -1.60
CA THR A 921 22.69 13.36 -0.37
C THR A 921 21.90 12.87 0.84
N ASP A 922 22.57 12.80 1.99
CA ASP A 922 21.95 12.54 3.29
C ASP A 922 22.03 13.79 4.20
N ASP A 923 22.36 14.96 3.63
CA ASP A 923 22.27 16.24 4.34
C ASP A 923 20.79 16.59 4.51
N LEU A 924 20.37 16.79 5.75
CA LEU A 924 18.96 16.94 6.10
C LEU A 924 18.66 18.41 6.37
N ASP A 925 17.93 19.04 5.45
CA ASP A 925 17.73 20.48 5.47
C ASP A 925 16.29 20.89 5.79
N GLY A 926 15.33 19.96 5.78
CA GLY A 926 13.94 20.27 6.13
C GLY A 926 13.16 19.09 6.71
N THR A 927 12.22 19.36 7.61
CA THR A 927 11.25 18.35 8.09
C THR A 927 9.86 18.95 8.25
N GLY A 928 8.81 18.14 8.06
CA GLY A 928 7.43 18.58 8.24
C GLY A 928 6.46 17.43 8.43
N GLY A 929 5.24 17.74 8.84
CA GLY A 929 4.18 16.75 8.93
C GLY A 929 2.79 17.37 9.04
N THR A 930 1.78 16.57 8.68
CA THR A 930 0.36 16.94 8.77
C THR A 930 -0.50 15.71 9.09
N THR A 931 -1.65 15.92 9.72
CA THR A 931 -2.62 14.86 10.03
C THR A 931 -4.04 15.31 9.72
N PHE A 932 -4.89 14.38 9.31
CA PHE A 932 -6.32 14.63 9.10
C PHE A 932 -7.12 13.32 9.14
N GLN A 933 -8.42 13.40 9.36
CA GLN A 933 -9.31 12.24 9.41
C GLN A 933 -10.30 12.22 8.24
N VAL A 934 -10.65 11.01 7.80
CA VAL A 934 -11.56 10.75 6.69
C VAL A 934 -12.71 9.86 7.19
N GLY A 935 -13.90 10.46 7.32
CA GLY A 935 -15.11 9.72 7.68
C GLY A 935 -15.51 8.68 6.61
N VAL A 936 -16.34 7.72 6.99
CA VAL A 936 -16.82 6.65 6.08
C VAL A 936 -17.45 7.24 4.81
N GLY A 937 -16.95 6.84 3.64
CA GLY A 937 -17.42 7.30 2.34
C GLY A 937 -17.07 8.75 1.99
N GLN A 938 -16.31 9.44 2.85
CA GLN A 938 -15.88 10.82 2.64
C GLN A 938 -14.51 10.88 1.95
N THR A 939 -14.18 12.07 1.45
CA THR A 939 -12.84 12.44 0.99
C THR A 939 -12.38 13.63 1.83
N ALA A 940 -11.17 13.57 2.37
CA ALA A 940 -10.52 14.70 3.02
C ALA A 940 -9.05 14.79 2.56
N GLY A 941 -8.40 15.92 2.78
CA GLY A 941 -7.03 16.13 2.32
C GLY A 941 -6.33 17.25 3.05
N ALA A 942 -5.02 17.34 2.82
CA ALA A 942 -4.14 18.36 3.35
C ALA A 942 -3.05 18.70 2.33
N THR A 943 -2.38 19.82 2.53
CA THR A 943 -1.16 20.17 1.82
C THR A 943 -0.03 20.27 2.84
N LEU A 944 1.09 19.60 2.56
CA LEU A 944 2.32 19.68 3.33
C LEU A 944 3.36 20.38 2.47
N THR A 945 3.96 21.43 3.02
CA THR A 945 5.11 22.13 2.42
C THR A 945 6.29 21.95 3.35
N ILE A 946 7.40 21.47 2.80
CA ILE A 946 8.69 21.33 3.47
C ILE A 946 9.65 22.24 2.72
N THR A 947 10.27 23.17 3.43
CA THR A 947 11.29 24.05 2.87
C THR A 947 12.65 23.71 3.45
N ASN A 948 13.73 24.07 2.75
CA ASN A 948 15.05 24.14 3.35
C ASN A 948 15.01 25.12 4.56
N THR A 949 15.70 24.74 5.63
CA THR A 949 15.79 25.48 6.90
C THR A 949 17.23 25.78 7.33
N ASP A 950 18.22 25.22 6.65
CA ASP A 950 19.64 25.34 6.99
C ASP A 950 20.36 26.40 6.12
N GLU A 951 19.88 26.64 4.89
CA GLU A 951 20.37 27.67 3.98
C GLU A 951 19.31 28.77 3.70
N ASP A 952 19.73 30.01 3.38
CA ASP A 952 18.83 31.16 3.14
C ASP A 952 18.25 31.10 1.69
N ASP A 953 17.75 29.94 1.27
CA ASP A 953 17.15 29.65 -0.03
C ASP A 953 15.67 29.25 0.09
N ASP A 954 15.01 29.10 -1.06
CA ASP A 954 13.56 28.94 -1.20
C ASP A 954 13.20 27.51 -1.68
N ASP A 955 14.11 26.55 -1.50
CA ASP A 955 13.94 25.15 -1.88
C ASP A 955 12.78 24.52 -1.15
N ALA A 956 11.90 23.88 -1.91
CA ALA A 956 10.62 23.42 -1.37
C ALA A 956 10.09 22.17 -2.06
N GLY A 957 9.69 21.21 -1.22
CA GLY A 957 8.78 20.14 -1.58
C GLY A 957 7.35 20.46 -1.14
N VAL A 958 6.39 20.45 -2.05
CA VAL A 958 4.97 20.65 -1.77
C VAL A 958 4.18 19.41 -2.16
N LEU A 959 3.61 18.72 -1.16
CA LEU A 959 2.73 17.57 -1.37
C LEU A 959 1.29 17.95 -1.06
N SER A 960 0.41 17.90 -2.07
CA SER A 960 -1.03 17.92 -1.87
C SER A 960 -1.54 16.49 -1.81
N ILE A 961 -2.16 16.08 -0.70
CA ILE A 961 -2.71 14.75 -0.51
C ILE A 961 -4.22 14.82 -0.29
N SER A 962 -4.96 13.90 -0.90
CA SER A 962 -6.36 13.63 -0.57
C SER A 962 -6.60 12.13 -0.44
N VAL A 963 -7.39 11.75 0.55
CA VAL A 963 -7.70 10.37 0.87
C VAL A 963 -9.21 10.21 0.88
N LYS A 964 -9.71 9.21 0.14
CA LYS A 964 -11.11 8.77 0.18
C LYS A 964 -11.20 7.45 0.94
N ASN A 965 -12.10 7.41 1.91
CA ASN A 965 -12.33 6.23 2.72
C ASN A 965 -13.46 5.39 2.09
N VAL A 966 -13.11 4.33 1.37
CA VAL A 966 -14.09 3.41 0.74
C VAL A 966 -14.12 2.06 1.45
N ARG A 967 -15.24 1.34 1.29
CA ARG A 967 -15.31 -0.05 1.73
C ARG A 967 -14.32 -0.86 0.90
N ASN A 968 -13.60 -1.78 1.53
CA ASN A 968 -12.83 -2.77 0.79
C ASN A 968 -13.82 -3.84 0.33
N ASP A 969 -14.05 -3.86 -0.97
CA ASP A 969 -15.02 -4.74 -1.61
C ASP A 969 -14.44 -6.13 -1.96
N ASN A 970 -13.24 -6.44 -1.43
CA ASN A 970 -12.46 -7.64 -1.74
C ASN A 970 -12.58 -8.87 -0.80
#